data_AF-A0A1Q3ECM1-F1
#
_entry.id   AF-A0A1Q3ECM1-F1
#
_cell.length_a   1.000
_cell.length_b   1.000
_cell.length_c   1.000
_cell.angle_alpha   90.00
_cell.angle_beta   90.00
_cell.angle_gamma   90.00
#
_symmetry.space_group_name_H-M   'P 1'
#
loop_
_entity.id
_entity.type
_entity.pdbx_description
1 polymer ?
#
loop_
_entity_poly.entity_id
_entity_poly.type
_entity_poly.pdbx_seq_one_letter_code
_entity_poly.pdbx_strand_id
1 'polypeptide(L)'
;MGALDSLCMYFERNAWRMDPDLEDVIEAIRLMESDNKIMPFVKGEWKLPIWAPTREDTNPDMMDHVRKLGIPLGNREEIPLVILHRLGSFQHDPILKKRLDTIFSPNHHTFLINTSGSGKTKLLFEGLCLHWGLYFTCAIDSSFLGAGDFVLAINDIESHRNWTGHLPFPSSPHYTTSLQHNIKTVFRLTSEALLARLLVFKMYLTACSKGALCHDHRQRWLESQIFPRTITSRFEAYGLSRRFTSTIAMHRSVISFLTTSKGCCDFTSNDIDLVNEDYGIFLDPKCSRIGLHEPITVIYGAKWLKQQPSLTLVRLAGTFAWNYQTEIHPSHFASSLALSLAWCFGDFCKVSNTCTVFGLTTPLLDGRLVKFVKVAERLETLDVQLSETMPDRLVFVAGAPEEVMSWFKHEHDEPFCLLPSSSSTSVTLVFCLKLSDERTFWVFVYVPSTFTRENPDFAQDIKEIHPNVIFRDQPEVVTLLDQLPNLNADVGPSGILRISGSFRVKSATVDSIPHEEYPAGVLNIGRLDKLTKEISQDMLMRRLSRIFTQEGRIEPFYMALPTAAQGDVSAIAKKRARSTSTDDAASTSRTDRTKVQKSFKDIVAPDSGPMTRKGRKGTRNLRTLRSNRNIRDVVTGRASVVVPRSSLVDSTVPSSPYNLRKQR
;
A
#
# COMPACT_ATOMS: atom_id res chain seq x y z
N MET A 1 -43.06 19.20 -20.23
CA MET A 1 -42.26 18.01 -20.60
C MET A 1 -40.76 18.30 -20.63
N GLY A 2 -40.25 19.29 -21.39
CA GLY A 2 -38.80 19.42 -21.65
C GLY A 2 -37.82 19.43 -20.46
N ALA A 3 -38.15 20.05 -19.33
CA ALA A 3 -37.22 20.15 -18.19
C ALA A 3 -37.03 18.82 -17.43
N LEU A 4 -38.12 18.07 -17.18
CA LEU A 4 -38.06 16.82 -16.42
C LEU A 4 -37.33 15.73 -17.21
N ASP A 5 -37.62 15.60 -18.51
CA ASP A 5 -36.96 14.63 -19.39
C ASP A 5 -35.45 14.92 -19.52
N SER A 6 -35.07 16.21 -19.54
CA SER A 6 -33.67 16.62 -19.52
C SER A 6 -32.97 16.28 -18.21
N LEU A 7 -33.69 16.40 -17.08
CA LEU A 7 -33.18 16.04 -15.75
C LEU A 7 -33.00 14.52 -15.61
N CYS A 8 -33.97 13.73 -16.07
CA CYS A 8 -33.89 12.27 -16.09
C CYS A 8 -32.72 11.79 -16.97
N MET A 9 -32.59 12.30 -18.20
CA MET A 9 -31.43 12.00 -19.05
C MET A 9 -30.10 12.44 -18.43
N TYR A 10 -30.09 13.53 -17.65
CA TYR A 10 -28.88 13.94 -16.91
C TYR A 10 -28.54 12.94 -15.81
N PHE A 11 -29.51 12.49 -15.01
CA PHE A 11 -29.29 11.47 -13.99
C PHE A 11 -28.87 10.13 -14.59
N GLU A 12 -29.51 9.64 -15.65
CA GLU A 12 -29.11 8.41 -16.34
C GLU A 12 -27.67 8.48 -16.89
N ARG A 13 -27.29 9.60 -17.52
CA ARG A 13 -25.92 9.83 -18.04
C ARG A 13 -24.86 10.00 -16.95
N ASN A 14 -25.27 10.26 -15.71
CA ASN A 14 -24.40 10.48 -14.57
C ASN A 14 -24.70 9.53 -13.40
N ALA A 15 -25.39 8.41 -13.63
CA ALA A 15 -25.78 7.48 -12.57
C ALA A 15 -24.55 6.90 -11.84
N TRP A 16 -23.46 6.69 -12.59
CA TRP A 16 -22.14 6.34 -12.07
C TRP A 16 -21.56 7.33 -11.06
N ARG A 17 -22.05 8.59 -10.97
CA ARG A 17 -21.66 9.59 -9.96
C ARG A 17 -22.36 9.40 -8.62
N MET A 18 -23.31 8.48 -8.53
CA MET A 18 -24.09 8.15 -7.33
C MET A 18 -23.91 6.69 -6.91
N ASP A 19 -23.01 5.96 -7.57
CA ASP A 19 -22.67 4.58 -7.25
C ASP A 19 -21.59 4.58 -6.15
N PRO A 20 -21.85 4.06 -4.95
CA PRO A 20 -20.87 4.05 -3.86
C PRO A 20 -19.64 3.21 -4.20
N ASP A 21 -19.78 2.15 -5.01
CA ASP A 21 -18.66 1.32 -5.46
C ASP A 21 -17.68 2.11 -6.38
N LEU A 22 -18.04 3.33 -6.81
CA LEU A 22 -17.25 4.19 -7.69
C LEU A 22 -16.77 5.49 -7.02
N GLU A 23 -16.94 5.68 -5.70
CA GLU A 23 -16.59 6.93 -5.01
C GLU A 23 -15.14 7.38 -5.26
N ASP A 24 -14.18 6.45 -5.22
CA ASP A 24 -12.77 6.67 -5.57
C ASP A 24 -12.58 7.26 -6.98
N VAL A 25 -13.29 6.71 -7.96
CA VAL A 25 -13.23 7.14 -9.38
C VAL A 25 -13.87 8.52 -9.53
N ILE A 26 -14.99 8.76 -8.85
CA ILE A 26 -15.70 10.04 -8.85
C ILE A 26 -14.83 11.14 -8.25
N GLU A 27 -14.21 10.90 -7.10
CA GLU A 27 -13.39 11.90 -6.40
C GLU A 27 -12.10 12.18 -7.17
N ALA A 28 -11.45 11.16 -7.72
CA ALA A 28 -10.31 11.33 -8.61
C ALA A 28 -10.66 12.21 -9.83
N ILE A 29 -11.87 12.06 -10.39
CA ILE A 29 -12.40 12.90 -11.47
C ILE A 29 -12.67 14.33 -11.02
N ARG A 30 -13.32 14.55 -9.86
CA ARG A 30 -13.55 15.89 -9.30
C ARG A 30 -12.24 16.65 -9.11
N LEU A 31 -11.20 15.99 -8.59
CA LEU A 31 -9.87 16.58 -8.42
C LEU A 31 -9.19 16.91 -9.76
N MET A 32 -9.38 16.09 -10.80
CA MET A 32 -8.92 16.44 -12.16
C MET A 32 -9.69 17.62 -12.76
N GLU A 33 -11.00 17.72 -12.49
CA GLU A 33 -11.85 18.86 -12.90
C GLU A 33 -11.41 20.15 -12.16
N SER A 34 -11.14 20.10 -10.85
CA SER A 34 -10.72 21.27 -10.05
C SER A 34 -9.31 21.76 -10.37
N ASP A 35 -8.34 20.84 -10.50
CA ASP A 35 -6.94 21.19 -10.70
C ASP A 35 -6.63 21.68 -12.14
N ASN A 36 -7.61 21.59 -13.04
CA ASN A 36 -7.51 21.99 -14.45
C ASN A 36 -6.34 21.35 -15.23
N LYS A 37 -5.78 20.24 -14.72
CA LYS A 37 -4.56 19.57 -15.23
C LYS A 37 -4.62 19.15 -16.69
N ILE A 38 -5.83 18.92 -17.21
CA ILE A 38 -6.05 18.55 -18.61
C ILE A 38 -5.78 19.72 -19.56
N MET A 39 -6.06 20.97 -19.18
CA MET A 39 -5.96 22.11 -20.11
C MET A 39 -4.52 22.43 -20.58
N PRO A 40 -3.49 22.50 -19.70
CA PRO A 40 -2.10 22.70 -20.14
C PRO A 40 -1.63 21.59 -21.09
N PHE A 41 -2.08 20.37 -20.81
CA PHE A 41 -1.71 19.19 -21.58
C PHE A 41 -2.42 19.16 -22.95
N VAL A 42 -3.71 19.51 -23.03
CA VAL A 42 -4.45 19.71 -24.29
C VAL A 42 -3.80 20.80 -25.16
N LYS A 43 -3.42 21.93 -24.56
CA LYS A 43 -2.77 23.03 -25.28
C LYS A 43 -1.34 22.71 -25.75
N GLY A 44 -0.68 21.70 -25.18
CA GLY A 44 0.75 21.43 -25.44
C GLY A 44 1.70 22.38 -24.70
N GLU A 45 1.23 22.98 -23.60
CA GLU A 45 2.08 23.74 -22.66
C GLU A 45 3.03 22.77 -21.92
N TRP A 46 2.58 21.55 -21.66
CA TRP A 46 3.43 20.47 -21.14
C TRP A 46 4.33 19.89 -22.23
N LYS A 47 5.61 19.70 -21.91
CA LYS A 47 6.62 19.06 -22.78
C LYS A 47 7.40 18.03 -21.97
N LEU A 48 7.68 16.88 -22.57
CA LEU A 48 8.61 15.91 -22.00
C LEU A 48 10.01 16.54 -21.85
N PRO A 49 10.69 16.36 -20.70
CA PRO A 49 12.10 16.67 -20.60
C PRO A 49 12.89 15.85 -21.64
N ILE A 50 13.93 16.44 -22.22
CA ILE A 50 14.82 15.77 -23.17
C ILE A 50 15.93 15.09 -22.39
N TRP A 51 16.17 13.80 -22.66
CA TRP A 51 17.28 13.06 -22.09
C TRP A 51 18.62 13.58 -22.64
N ALA A 52 19.58 13.78 -21.74
CA ALA A 52 20.96 14.10 -22.07
C ALA A 52 21.91 13.16 -21.30
N PRO A 53 23.07 12.80 -21.88
CA PRO A 53 24.10 12.06 -21.14
C PRO A 53 24.57 12.88 -19.93
N THR A 54 24.67 12.24 -18.76
CA THR A 54 25.07 12.87 -17.49
C THR A 54 26.58 12.84 -17.22
N ARG A 55 27.38 12.20 -18.08
CA ARG A 55 28.83 12.03 -17.88
C ARG A 55 29.63 13.15 -18.51
N GLU A 56 30.45 13.82 -17.70
CA GLU A 56 31.32 14.94 -18.11
C GLU A 56 32.42 14.52 -19.11
N ASP A 57 32.87 13.25 -19.08
CA ASP A 57 33.88 12.69 -19.99
C ASP A 57 33.41 12.55 -21.46
N THR A 58 32.19 12.97 -21.78
CA THR A 58 31.57 12.76 -23.10
C THR A 58 32.00 13.88 -24.05
N ASN A 59 32.51 13.53 -25.25
CA ASN A 59 32.84 14.51 -26.29
C ASN A 59 31.68 15.51 -26.51
N PRO A 60 31.90 16.83 -26.41
CA PRO A 60 30.86 17.85 -26.60
C PRO A 60 30.06 17.71 -27.89
N ASP A 61 30.71 17.39 -29.02
CA ASP A 61 30.04 17.18 -30.31
C ASP A 61 29.04 16.00 -30.26
N MET A 62 29.40 14.94 -29.51
CA MET A 62 28.54 13.79 -29.31
C MET A 62 27.39 14.10 -28.35
N MET A 63 27.62 14.89 -27.30
CA MET A 63 26.53 15.37 -26.43
C MET A 63 25.54 16.25 -27.20
N ASP A 64 26.04 17.16 -28.04
CA ASP A 64 25.19 18.00 -28.88
C ASP A 64 24.47 17.22 -29.97
N HIS A 65 25.10 16.22 -30.58
CA HIS A 65 24.43 15.31 -31.50
C HIS A 65 23.29 14.56 -30.80
N VAL A 66 23.54 13.98 -29.62
CA VAL A 66 22.52 13.25 -28.84
C VAL A 66 21.38 14.18 -28.40
N ARG A 67 21.70 15.41 -27.95
CA ARG A 67 20.71 16.43 -27.59
C ARG A 67 19.84 16.82 -28.80
N LYS A 68 20.44 16.94 -29.99
CA LYS A 68 19.73 17.20 -31.27
C LYS A 68 18.79 16.06 -31.70
N LEU A 69 18.94 14.84 -31.17
CA LEU A 69 17.96 13.76 -31.41
C LEU A 69 16.62 14.01 -30.68
N GLY A 70 16.60 14.83 -29.62
CA GLY A 70 15.37 15.14 -28.89
C GLY A 70 14.71 13.90 -28.26
N ILE A 71 15.50 12.94 -27.78
CA ILE A 71 15.00 11.71 -27.14
C ILE A 71 14.34 12.09 -25.80
N PRO A 72 13.08 11.71 -25.53
CA PRO A 72 12.46 12.01 -24.24
C PRO A 72 13.13 11.28 -23.06
N LEU A 73 13.18 11.96 -21.92
CA LEU A 73 13.56 11.41 -20.62
C LEU A 73 12.36 10.69 -19.98
N GLY A 74 12.61 9.53 -19.37
CA GLY A 74 11.57 8.76 -18.68
C GLY A 74 11.29 9.19 -17.24
N ASN A 75 10.35 8.50 -16.59
CA ASN A 75 9.94 8.72 -15.19
C ASN A 75 11.07 8.48 -14.16
N ARG A 76 12.23 8.00 -14.59
CA ARG A 76 13.47 7.89 -13.81
C ARG A 76 14.56 8.66 -14.56
N GLU A 77 15.28 9.52 -13.85
CA GLU A 77 16.11 10.63 -14.37
C GLU A 77 17.32 10.23 -15.23
N GLU A 78 17.48 8.96 -15.54
CA GLU A 78 18.61 8.40 -16.30
C GLU A 78 18.18 7.65 -17.57
N ILE A 79 16.89 7.36 -17.76
CA ILE A 79 16.42 6.42 -18.80
C ILE A 79 16.03 7.16 -20.10
N PRO A 80 16.75 6.96 -21.23
CA PRO A 80 16.35 7.49 -22.53
C PRO A 80 15.20 6.69 -23.13
N LEU A 81 14.08 7.35 -23.42
CA LEU A 81 12.92 6.72 -24.04
C LEU A 81 13.01 6.74 -25.56
N VAL A 82 13.97 5.96 -26.10
CA VAL A 82 14.19 5.80 -27.54
C VAL A 82 12.91 5.35 -28.29
N ILE A 83 12.01 4.63 -27.63
CA ILE A 83 10.69 4.27 -28.17
C ILE A 83 9.81 5.51 -28.50
N LEU A 84 9.97 6.62 -27.80
CA LEU A 84 9.20 7.85 -28.04
C LEU A 84 9.92 8.83 -28.97
N HIS A 85 11.14 8.53 -29.41
CA HIS A 85 11.83 9.32 -30.42
C HIS A 85 10.96 9.45 -31.68
N ARG A 86 10.72 10.69 -32.10
CA ARG A 86 9.85 11.07 -33.24
C ARG A 86 8.49 10.35 -33.23
N LEU A 87 7.83 10.30 -32.07
CA LEU A 87 6.48 9.77 -31.92
C LEU A 87 5.51 10.43 -32.91
N GLY A 88 4.68 9.63 -33.59
CA GLY A 88 3.70 10.08 -34.59
C GLY A 88 4.29 10.30 -36.00
N SER A 89 5.61 10.14 -36.19
CA SER A 89 6.24 10.39 -37.49
C SER A 89 5.87 9.38 -38.59
N PHE A 90 5.35 8.19 -38.25
CA PHE A 90 5.01 7.16 -39.23
C PHE A 90 3.90 7.60 -40.20
N GLN A 91 3.10 8.62 -39.85
CA GLN A 91 2.07 9.16 -40.74
C GLN A 91 2.62 9.80 -42.03
N HIS A 92 3.90 10.21 -42.02
CA HIS A 92 4.57 10.85 -43.15
C HIS A 92 5.29 9.85 -44.08
N ASP A 93 5.42 8.58 -43.66
CA ASP A 93 5.99 7.51 -44.46
C ASP A 93 4.84 6.63 -45.01
N PRO A 94 4.61 6.59 -46.34
CA PRO A 94 3.51 5.82 -46.92
C PRO A 94 3.56 4.31 -46.63
N ILE A 95 4.76 3.74 -46.45
CA ILE A 95 4.97 2.30 -46.22
C ILE A 95 4.63 1.99 -44.75
N LEU A 96 5.13 2.79 -43.82
CA LEU A 96 4.84 2.63 -42.39
C LEU A 96 3.38 2.93 -42.08
N LYS A 97 2.79 3.97 -42.68
CA LYS A 97 1.36 4.26 -42.57
C LYS A 97 0.50 3.10 -43.07
N LYS A 98 0.74 2.57 -44.27
CA LYS A 98 0.01 1.39 -44.79
C LYS A 98 0.11 0.17 -43.86
N ARG A 99 1.24 0.00 -43.18
CA ARG A 99 1.41 -1.05 -42.16
C ARG A 99 0.57 -0.78 -40.91
N LEU A 100 0.46 0.46 -40.46
CA LEU A 100 -0.44 0.85 -39.36
C LEU A 100 -1.91 0.66 -39.74
N ASP A 101 -2.32 1.08 -40.94
CA ASP A 101 -3.68 0.88 -41.47
C ASP A 101 -4.08 -0.62 -41.49
N THR A 102 -3.10 -1.51 -41.70
CA THR A 102 -3.31 -2.97 -41.64
C THR A 102 -3.52 -3.46 -40.20
N ILE A 103 -2.73 -2.94 -39.24
CA ILE A 103 -2.80 -3.30 -37.81
C ILE A 103 -4.07 -2.76 -37.14
N PHE A 104 -4.47 -1.53 -37.49
CA PHE A 104 -5.62 -0.80 -36.94
C PHE A 104 -6.83 -0.87 -37.88
N SER A 105 -7.09 -2.05 -38.43
CA SER A 105 -8.19 -2.29 -39.35
C SER A 105 -9.55 -2.38 -38.61
N PRO A 106 -10.61 -1.69 -39.07
CA PRO A 106 -11.92 -1.73 -38.43
C PRO A 106 -12.50 -3.15 -38.35
N ASN A 107 -13.16 -3.48 -37.24
CA ASN A 107 -13.77 -4.79 -36.96
C ASN A 107 -12.80 -5.98 -36.89
N HIS A 108 -11.49 -5.73 -36.82
CA HIS A 108 -10.47 -6.77 -36.67
C HIS A 108 -9.68 -6.59 -35.37
N HIS A 109 -9.29 -7.70 -34.76
CA HIS A 109 -8.39 -7.72 -33.59
C HIS A 109 -7.00 -8.19 -34.03
N THR A 110 -5.99 -7.35 -33.81
CA THR A 110 -4.60 -7.65 -34.20
C THR A 110 -3.79 -8.08 -32.99
N PHE A 111 -3.27 -9.31 -33.00
CA PHE A 111 -2.38 -9.83 -31.96
C PHE A 111 -0.93 -9.87 -32.45
N LEU A 112 -0.06 -9.06 -31.83
CA LEU A 112 1.33 -8.89 -32.24
C LEU A 112 2.28 -9.81 -31.46
N ILE A 113 2.50 -11.04 -31.96
CA ILE A 113 3.55 -11.94 -31.45
C ILE A 113 4.84 -11.71 -32.24
N ASN A 114 5.91 -11.29 -31.57
CA ASN A 114 7.26 -11.20 -32.17
C ASN A 114 8.34 -11.13 -31.06
N THR A 115 9.60 -11.32 -31.41
CA THR A 115 10.76 -11.21 -30.51
C THR A 115 10.84 -9.85 -29.80
N SER A 116 11.58 -9.77 -28.68
CA SER A 116 11.83 -8.48 -28.01
C SER A 116 12.60 -7.52 -28.93
N GLY A 117 12.44 -6.21 -28.75
CA GLY A 117 13.10 -5.18 -29.57
C GLY A 117 12.53 -4.97 -30.98
N SER A 118 11.67 -5.84 -31.51
CA SER A 118 11.08 -5.78 -32.86
C SER A 118 10.11 -4.61 -33.15
N GLY A 119 10.06 -3.59 -32.30
CA GLY A 119 9.23 -2.39 -32.52
C GLY A 119 7.72 -2.55 -32.29
N LYS A 120 7.24 -3.67 -31.72
CA LYS A 120 5.80 -3.91 -31.47
C LYS A 120 5.12 -2.74 -30.74
N THR A 121 5.67 -2.32 -29.60
CA THR A 121 5.11 -1.24 -28.78
C THR A 121 5.18 0.11 -29.51
N LYS A 122 6.24 0.35 -30.29
CA LYS A 122 6.34 1.54 -31.18
C LYS A 122 5.21 1.55 -32.21
N LEU A 123 4.92 0.42 -32.87
CA LEU A 123 3.82 0.33 -33.83
C LEU A 123 2.45 0.60 -33.19
N LEU A 124 2.22 0.12 -31.97
CA LEU A 124 1.00 0.44 -31.22
C LEU A 124 0.90 1.95 -30.90
N PHE A 125 2.00 2.55 -30.46
CA PHE A 125 2.06 3.99 -30.15
C PHE A 125 1.87 4.86 -31.40
N GLU A 126 2.54 4.56 -32.51
CA GLU A 126 2.36 5.31 -33.76
C GLU A 126 0.92 5.21 -34.30
N GLY A 127 0.29 4.03 -34.19
CA GLY A 127 -1.12 3.85 -34.55
C GLY A 127 -2.09 4.62 -33.65
N LEU A 128 -1.80 4.75 -32.36
CA LEU A 128 -2.58 5.58 -31.43
C LEU A 128 -2.34 7.10 -31.60
N CYS A 129 -1.33 7.52 -32.38
CA CYS A 129 -1.22 8.90 -32.87
C CYS A 129 -2.12 9.14 -34.10
N LEU A 130 -2.31 8.11 -34.94
CA LEU A 130 -3.23 8.15 -36.08
C LEU A 130 -4.70 8.03 -35.67
N HIS A 131 -5.02 7.19 -34.69
CA HIS A 131 -6.38 6.83 -34.29
C HIS A 131 -6.63 7.13 -32.81
N TRP A 132 -7.82 7.66 -32.49
CA TRP A 132 -8.25 7.76 -31.10
C TRP A 132 -8.42 6.38 -30.48
N GLY A 133 -7.85 6.16 -29.30
CA GLY A 133 -7.94 4.87 -28.60
C GLY A 133 -7.41 4.93 -27.17
N LEU A 134 -7.62 3.83 -26.45
CA LEU A 134 -7.13 3.63 -25.09
C LEU A 134 -5.93 2.68 -25.07
N TYR A 135 -4.92 3.00 -24.26
CA TYR A 135 -3.75 2.16 -24.03
C TYR A 135 -3.73 1.64 -22.59
N PHE A 136 -3.85 0.32 -22.44
CA PHE A 136 -3.77 -0.38 -21.15
C PHE A 136 -2.46 -1.14 -21.05
N THR A 137 -1.72 -0.94 -19.97
CA THR A 137 -0.51 -1.70 -19.66
C THR A 137 -0.87 -2.84 -18.73
N CYS A 138 -0.72 -4.09 -19.17
CA CYS A 138 -0.97 -5.27 -18.33
C CYS A 138 0.24 -5.67 -17.47
N ALA A 139 1.43 -5.14 -17.78
CA ALA A 139 2.65 -5.30 -16.98
C ALA A 139 3.59 -4.13 -17.24
N ILE A 140 4.00 -3.41 -16.18
CA ILE A 140 4.99 -2.35 -16.26
C ILE A 140 6.40 -2.96 -16.19
N ASP A 141 7.26 -2.58 -17.15
CA ASP A 141 8.67 -2.97 -17.16
C ASP A 141 9.58 -1.89 -16.52
N SER A 142 10.90 -2.08 -16.59
CA SER A 142 11.88 -1.15 -16.02
C SER A 142 11.89 0.26 -16.63
N SER A 143 11.17 0.51 -17.73
CA SER A 143 11.03 1.85 -18.33
C SER A 143 9.89 2.67 -17.69
N PHE A 144 9.01 2.04 -16.91
CA PHE A 144 7.87 2.70 -16.25
C PHE A 144 6.95 3.46 -17.23
N LEU A 145 6.71 2.85 -18.40
CA LEU A 145 5.81 3.35 -19.44
C LEU A 145 4.40 2.77 -19.31
N GLY A 146 3.40 3.66 -19.37
CA GLY A 146 1.99 3.33 -19.23
C GLY A 146 1.52 3.38 -17.78
N ALA A 147 0.22 3.60 -17.60
CA ALA A 147 -0.35 3.66 -16.26
C ALA A 147 -0.48 2.29 -15.59
N GLY A 148 -0.35 2.30 -14.26
CA GLY A 148 -0.48 1.13 -13.42
C GLY A 148 -1.91 0.70 -13.11
N ASP A 149 -2.92 1.49 -13.48
CA ASP A 149 -4.34 1.23 -13.18
C ASP A 149 -4.79 -0.19 -13.57
N PHE A 150 -4.47 -0.64 -14.78
CA PHE A 150 -4.82 -1.98 -15.24
C PHE A 150 -3.92 -3.08 -14.64
N VAL A 151 -2.67 -2.77 -14.31
CA VAL A 151 -1.77 -3.69 -13.59
C VAL A 151 -2.28 -3.92 -12.16
N LEU A 152 -2.71 -2.86 -11.48
CA LEU A 152 -3.30 -2.92 -10.15
C LEU A 152 -4.62 -3.70 -10.17
N ALA A 153 -5.51 -3.40 -11.13
CA ALA A 153 -6.74 -4.18 -11.33
C ALA A 153 -6.46 -5.67 -11.56
N ILE A 154 -5.39 -6.04 -12.29
CA ILE A 154 -4.98 -7.44 -12.46
C ILE A 154 -4.48 -8.05 -11.15
N ASN A 155 -3.61 -7.36 -10.40
CA ASN A 155 -3.08 -7.84 -9.13
C ASN A 155 -4.17 -7.99 -8.05
N ASP A 156 -5.19 -7.13 -8.10
CA ASP A 156 -6.33 -7.15 -7.18
C ASP A 156 -7.29 -8.33 -7.42
N ILE A 157 -7.30 -8.92 -8.63
CA ILE A 157 -8.06 -10.14 -8.91
C ILE A 157 -7.62 -11.25 -7.95
N GLU A 158 -6.31 -11.49 -7.81
CA GLU A 158 -5.77 -12.55 -6.94
C GLU A 158 -6.01 -12.28 -5.45
N SER A 159 -6.10 -11.01 -5.07
CA SER A 159 -6.35 -10.56 -3.69
C SER A 159 -7.83 -10.57 -3.29
N HIS A 160 -8.75 -10.75 -4.25
CA HIS A 160 -10.18 -10.64 -4.00
C HIS A 160 -10.73 -11.88 -3.28
N ARG A 161 -11.48 -11.68 -2.18
CA ARG A 161 -11.98 -12.77 -1.29
C ARG A 161 -12.73 -13.92 -1.97
N ASN A 162 -13.34 -13.65 -3.13
CA ASN A 162 -14.13 -14.61 -3.90
C ASN A 162 -13.36 -15.21 -5.11
N TRP A 163 -12.08 -14.87 -5.28
CA TRP A 163 -11.25 -15.38 -6.35
C TRP A 163 -10.81 -16.82 -6.08
N THR A 164 -11.07 -17.69 -7.06
CA THR A 164 -10.66 -19.09 -7.05
C THR A 164 -9.53 -19.27 -8.06
N GLY A 165 -8.28 -19.10 -7.62
CA GLY A 165 -7.09 -19.16 -8.51
C GLY A 165 -6.87 -20.52 -9.19
N HIS A 166 -7.35 -21.60 -8.58
CA HIS A 166 -7.46 -22.92 -9.21
C HIS A 166 -8.93 -23.34 -9.22
N LEU A 167 -9.60 -23.12 -10.36
CA LEU A 167 -10.97 -23.62 -10.55
C LEU A 167 -11.01 -25.14 -10.31
N PRO A 168 -12.02 -25.67 -9.60
CA PRO A 168 -12.17 -27.10 -9.43
C PRO A 168 -12.48 -27.76 -10.79
N PHE A 169 -12.42 -29.10 -10.86
CA PHE A 169 -12.79 -29.81 -12.08
C PHE A 169 -14.23 -29.45 -12.53
N PRO A 170 -14.53 -29.38 -13.84
CA PRO A 170 -15.87 -29.02 -14.34
C PRO A 170 -17.02 -29.91 -13.85
N SER A 171 -16.72 -31.12 -13.35
CA SER A 171 -17.67 -32.04 -12.72
C SER A 171 -17.98 -31.70 -11.25
N SER A 172 -17.25 -30.77 -10.63
CA SER A 172 -17.50 -30.32 -9.25
C SER A 172 -18.75 -29.44 -9.19
N PRO A 173 -19.64 -29.62 -8.21
CA PRO A 173 -20.82 -28.75 -8.03
C PRO A 173 -20.44 -27.29 -7.77
N HIS A 174 -19.20 -27.02 -7.35
CA HIS A 174 -18.70 -25.66 -7.10
C HIS A 174 -18.09 -24.98 -8.34
N TYR A 175 -17.86 -25.70 -9.44
CA TYR A 175 -17.19 -25.14 -10.63
C TYR A 175 -17.91 -23.93 -11.21
N THR A 176 -19.20 -24.06 -11.51
CA THR A 176 -20.01 -22.98 -12.09
C THR A 176 -20.03 -21.76 -11.18
N THR A 177 -20.19 -21.97 -9.87
CA THR A 177 -20.19 -20.91 -8.86
C THR A 177 -18.84 -20.20 -8.80
N SER A 178 -17.73 -20.93 -8.68
CA SER A 178 -16.37 -20.36 -8.66
C SER A 178 -16.04 -19.61 -9.94
N LEU A 179 -16.41 -20.16 -11.11
CA LEU A 179 -16.22 -19.51 -12.40
C LEU A 179 -17.03 -18.21 -12.52
N GLN A 180 -18.29 -18.21 -12.08
CA GLN A 180 -19.12 -17.00 -12.06
C GLN A 180 -18.57 -15.92 -11.11
N HIS A 181 -18.06 -16.30 -9.94
CA HIS A 181 -17.40 -15.37 -9.02
C HIS A 181 -16.11 -14.78 -9.61
N ASN A 182 -15.29 -15.61 -10.26
CA ASN A 182 -14.10 -15.17 -10.98
C ASN A 182 -14.49 -14.20 -12.11
N ILE A 183 -15.44 -14.55 -12.97
CA ILE A 183 -15.92 -13.69 -14.07
C ILE A 183 -16.46 -12.36 -13.54
N LYS A 184 -17.31 -12.37 -12.49
CA LYS A 184 -17.84 -11.13 -11.88
C LYS A 184 -16.73 -10.25 -11.32
N THR A 185 -15.73 -10.85 -10.66
CA THR A 185 -14.58 -10.14 -10.10
C THR A 185 -13.75 -9.46 -11.19
N VAL A 186 -13.35 -10.22 -12.22
CA VAL A 186 -12.57 -9.70 -13.35
C VAL A 186 -13.36 -8.62 -14.10
N PHE A 187 -14.64 -8.86 -14.39
CA PHE A 187 -15.50 -7.90 -15.09
C PHE A 187 -15.62 -6.60 -14.33
N ARG A 188 -15.82 -6.63 -13.00
CA ARG A 188 -15.90 -5.43 -12.16
C ARG A 188 -14.60 -4.62 -12.22
N LEU A 189 -13.47 -5.21 -11.81
CA LEU A 189 -12.18 -4.50 -11.70
C LEU A 189 -11.70 -3.96 -13.07
N THR A 190 -11.92 -4.70 -14.15
CA THR A 190 -11.57 -4.22 -15.50
C THR A 190 -12.54 -3.16 -16.03
N SER A 191 -13.82 -3.20 -15.64
CA SER A 191 -14.80 -2.17 -16.00
C SER A 191 -14.56 -0.86 -15.24
N GLU A 192 -14.16 -0.91 -13.97
CA GLU A 192 -13.77 0.26 -13.18
C GLU A 192 -12.58 1.00 -13.84
N ALA A 193 -11.52 0.27 -14.18
CA ALA A 193 -10.35 0.83 -14.89
C ALA A 193 -10.70 1.40 -16.27
N LEU A 194 -11.56 0.70 -17.04
CA LEU A 194 -12.05 1.18 -18.34
C LEU A 194 -12.92 2.44 -18.20
N LEU A 195 -13.84 2.46 -17.23
CA LEU A 195 -14.72 3.59 -16.97
C LEU A 195 -13.92 4.83 -16.58
N ALA A 196 -12.95 4.69 -15.67
CA ALA A 196 -12.04 5.77 -15.32
C ALA A 196 -11.33 6.35 -16.55
N ARG A 197 -10.75 5.50 -17.42
CA ARG A 197 -10.11 5.95 -18.67
C ARG A 197 -11.08 6.64 -19.63
N LEU A 198 -12.31 6.13 -19.78
CA LEU A 198 -13.34 6.75 -20.63
C LEU A 198 -13.77 8.12 -20.09
N LEU A 199 -13.83 8.30 -18.78
CA LEU A 199 -14.18 9.57 -18.15
C LEU A 199 -13.05 10.61 -18.30
N VAL A 200 -11.79 10.23 -18.08
CA VAL A 200 -10.63 11.09 -18.38
C VAL A 200 -10.60 11.45 -19.88
N PHE A 201 -10.88 10.48 -20.76
CA PHE A 201 -10.93 10.73 -22.20
C PHE A 201 -12.05 11.68 -22.60
N LYS A 202 -13.24 11.55 -22.00
CA LYS A 202 -14.35 12.50 -22.16
C LYS A 202 -13.95 13.91 -21.75
N MET A 203 -13.28 14.07 -20.60
CA MET A 203 -12.76 15.36 -20.14
C MET A 203 -11.72 15.93 -21.11
N TYR A 204 -10.79 15.09 -21.59
CA TYR A 204 -9.78 15.45 -22.59
C TYR A 204 -10.39 15.95 -23.90
N LEU A 205 -11.37 15.23 -24.45
CA LEU A 205 -12.11 15.65 -25.65
C LEU A 205 -12.91 16.94 -25.42
N THR A 206 -13.51 17.12 -24.23
CA THR A 206 -14.26 18.35 -23.87
C THR A 206 -13.34 19.57 -23.74
N ALA A 207 -12.10 19.36 -23.29
CA ALA A 207 -11.08 20.41 -23.29
C ALA A 207 -10.59 20.71 -24.72
N CYS A 208 -10.41 19.69 -25.56
CA CYS A 208 -10.05 19.84 -26.97
C CYS A 208 -11.13 20.54 -27.81
N SER A 209 -12.42 20.35 -27.52
CA SER A 209 -13.54 20.83 -28.36
C SER A 209 -13.70 22.36 -28.41
N LYS A 210 -12.86 23.10 -27.70
CA LYS A 210 -12.68 24.56 -27.86
C LYS A 210 -11.91 24.93 -29.14
N GLY A 211 -11.41 23.95 -29.89
CA GLY A 211 -10.78 24.11 -31.19
C GLY A 211 -10.94 22.88 -32.10
N ALA A 212 -10.32 22.91 -33.28
CA ALA A 212 -10.34 21.77 -34.20
C ALA A 212 -9.44 20.62 -33.70
N LEU A 213 -9.94 19.37 -33.80
CA LEU A 213 -9.18 18.18 -33.43
C LEU A 213 -8.07 17.89 -34.45
N CYS A 214 -6.81 18.18 -34.11
CA CYS A 214 -5.64 17.88 -34.93
C CYS A 214 -4.95 16.55 -34.54
N HIS A 215 -3.88 16.20 -35.26
CA HIS A 215 -3.03 15.04 -34.95
C HIS A 215 -2.39 15.15 -33.55
N ASP A 216 -1.88 16.33 -33.19
CA ASP A 216 -1.17 16.54 -31.93
C ASP A 216 -2.04 16.23 -30.71
N HIS A 217 -3.36 16.46 -30.77
CA HIS A 217 -4.27 16.07 -29.69
C HIS A 217 -4.34 14.54 -29.50
N ARG A 218 -4.16 13.74 -30.55
CA ARG A 218 -4.05 12.27 -30.42
C ARG A 218 -2.71 11.85 -29.85
N GLN A 219 -1.61 12.43 -30.34
CA GLN A 219 -0.28 12.16 -29.81
C GLN A 219 -0.21 12.50 -28.32
N ARG A 220 -0.68 13.69 -27.93
CA ARG A 220 -0.77 14.10 -26.52
C ARG A 220 -1.66 13.11 -25.75
N TRP A 221 -2.85 12.76 -26.25
CA TRP A 221 -3.70 11.75 -25.59
C TRP A 221 -3.03 10.37 -25.39
N LEU A 222 -2.10 9.98 -26.27
CA LEU A 222 -1.28 8.80 -26.03
C LEU A 222 -0.22 9.05 -24.95
N GLU A 223 0.53 10.15 -25.03
CA GLU A 223 1.53 10.54 -24.01
C GLU A 223 0.89 10.62 -22.61
N SER A 224 -0.34 11.11 -22.52
CA SER A 224 -1.19 11.14 -21.32
C SER A 224 -1.37 9.77 -20.65
N GLN A 225 -1.45 8.71 -21.46
CA GLN A 225 -1.67 7.34 -21.00
C GLN A 225 -0.36 6.60 -20.74
N ILE A 226 0.72 7.03 -21.39
CA ILE A 226 2.09 6.55 -21.17
C ILE A 226 2.70 7.18 -19.90
N PHE A 227 2.33 8.43 -19.58
CA PHE A 227 2.80 9.19 -18.42
C PHE A 227 1.64 9.70 -17.58
N PRO A 228 0.86 8.82 -16.92
CA PRO A 228 -0.33 9.23 -16.15
C PRO A 228 -0.01 10.33 -15.14
N ARG A 229 1.14 10.27 -14.47
CA ARG A 229 1.61 11.25 -13.46
C ARG A 229 1.47 12.72 -13.86
N THR A 230 1.49 13.00 -15.16
CA THR A 230 1.39 14.35 -15.75
C THR A 230 -0.01 14.97 -15.65
N ILE A 231 -1.06 14.15 -15.69
CA ILE A 231 -2.46 14.56 -15.55
C ILE A 231 -3.03 14.06 -14.20
N THR A 232 -2.56 12.89 -13.77
CA THR A 232 -3.07 12.10 -12.66
C THR A 232 -1.96 11.56 -11.77
N SER A 233 -1.25 12.46 -11.07
CA SER A 233 -0.24 12.10 -10.06
C SER A 233 -0.73 11.10 -8.99
N ARG A 234 -2.06 10.98 -8.79
CA ARG A 234 -2.68 10.07 -7.83
C ARG A 234 -3.32 8.79 -8.40
N PHE A 235 -3.51 8.62 -9.72
CA PHE A 235 -4.09 7.36 -10.24
C PHE A 235 -3.16 6.14 -10.09
N GLU A 236 -1.85 6.35 -9.95
CA GLU A 236 -0.93 5.28 -9.53
C GLU A 236 -1.01 4.96 -8.02
N ALA A 237 -1.63 5.84 -7.22
CA ALA A 237 -1.72 5.71 -5.77
C ALA A 237 -3.09 5.17 -5.30
N TYR A 238 -4.19 5.46 -6.00
CA TYR A 238 -5.54 5.18 -5.50
C TYR A 238 -5.84 3.69 -5.23
N GLY A 239 -5.33 2.75 -6.06
CA GLY A 239 -5.57 1.31 -5.85
C GLY A 239 -4.87 0.68 -4.63
N LEU A 240 -3.95 1.41 -3.98
CA LEU A 240 -3.17 0.87 -2.85
C LEU A 240 -3.12 1.80 -1.63
N SER A 241 -3.15 3.12 -1.81
CA SER A 241 -2.97 4.08 -0.71
C SER A 241 -4.10 4.05 0.32
N ARG A 242 -5.36 3.85 -0.09
CA ARG A 242 -6.52 3.87 0.84
C ARG A 242 -6.51 2.66 1.79
N ARG A 243 -6.23 1.47 1.25
CA ARG A 243 -6.08 0.23 2.06
C ARG A 243 -5.01 0.33 3.16
N PHE A 244 -4.02 1.23 3.06
CA PHE A 244 -3.00 1.36 4.09
C PHE A 244 -3.47 2.13 5.33
N THR A 245 -4.32 3.16 5.19
CA THR A 245 -4.84 3.92 6.35
C THR A 245 -5.71 3.00 7.23
N SER A 246 -6.69 2.34 6.61
CA SER A 246 -7.55 1.36 7.29
C SER A 246 -6.75 0.18 7.84
N THR A 247 -5.73 -0.32 7.12
CA THR A 247 -4.80 -1.33 7.63
C THR A 247 -4.05 -0.88 8.89
N ILE A 248 -3.54 0.35 8.93
CA ILE A 248 -2.80 0.86 10.09
C ILE A 248 -3.73 1.04 11.28
N ALA A 249 -4.93 1.59 11.08
CA ALA A 249 -5.96 1.71 12.12
C ALA A 249 -6.49 0.33 12.59
N MET A 250 -6.56 -0.66 11.69
CA MET A 250 -6.89 -2.04 12.04
C MET A 250 -5.78 -2.69 12.87
N HIS A 251 -4.52 -2.57 12.43
CA HIS A 251 -3.35 -3.05 13.17
C HIS A 251 -3.27 -2.36 14.54
N ARG A 252 -3.59 -1.07 14.62
CA ARG A 252 -3.70 -0.30 15.87
C ARG A 252 -4.72 -0.90 16.83
N SER A 253 -5.91 -1.21 16.34
CA SER A 253 -6.98 -1.80 17.14
C SER A 253 -6.62 -3.19 17.66
N VAL A 254 -6.09 -4.06 16.78
CA VAL A 254 -5.65 -5.41 17.17
C VAL A 254 -4.55 -5.34 18.22
N ILE A 255 -3.58 -4.43 18.07
CA ILE A 255 -2.51 -4.25 19.05
C ILE A 255 -3.05 -3.71 20.36
N SER A 256 -3.96 -2.72 20.33
CA SER A 256 -4.61 -2.17 21.52
C SER A 256 -5.32 -3.27 22.31
N PHE A 257 -6.06 -4.17 21.65
CA PHE A 257 -6.65 -5.32 22.34
C PHE A 257 -5.60 -6.26 22.92
N LEU A 258 -4.59 -6.64 22.15
CA LEU A 258 -3.52 -7.55 22.60
C LEU A 258 -2.75 -7.01 23.82
N THR A 259 -2.66 -5.69 23.98
CA THR A 259 -1.88 -5.03 25.04
C THR A 259 -2.71 -4.46 26.20
N THR A 260 -3.90 -3.91 25.96
CA THR A 260 -4.72 -3.25 26.99
C THR A 260 -6.03 -3.99 27.31
N SER A 261 -6.33 -5.05 26.55
CA SER A 261 -7.64 -5.72 26.50
C SER A 261 -8.79 -4.79 26.09
N LYS A 262 -8.51 -3.63 25.51
CA LYS A 262 -9.51 -2.66 25.04
C LYS A 262 -9.22 -2.21 23.61
N GLY A 263 -10.28 -1.89 22.87
CA GLY A 263 -10.19 -1.26 21.56
C GLY A 263 -9.66 0.17 21.63
N CYS A 264 -9.34 0.74 20.47
CA CYS A 264 -9.03 2.16 20.37
C CYS A 264 -10.34 2.97 20.30
N CYS A 265 -10.56 3.84 21.28
CA CYS A 265 -11.76 4.68 21.39
C CYS A 265 -11.53 6.13 20.93
N ASP A 266 -10.36 6.40 20.36
CA ASP A 266 -9.82 7.71 19.98
C ASP A 266 -9.62 7.87 18.47
N PHE A 267 -10.31 7.08 17.66
CA PHE A 267 -10.45 7.35 16.22
C PHE A 267 -11.27 8.62 16.00
N THR A 268 -10.78 9.46 15.09
CA THR A 268 -11.30 10.80 14.81
C THR A 268 -11.88 10.88 13.40
N SER A 269 -12.38 12.04 12.99
CA SER A 269 -12.75 12.31 11.60
C SER A 269 -11.61 12.09 10.58
N ASN A 270 -10.34 12.05 11.02
CA ASN A 270 -9.21 11.73 10.14
C ASN A 270 -9.17 10.23 9.77
N ASP A 271 -9.82 9.38 10.56
CA ASP A 271 -9.90 7.93 10.38
C ASP A 271 -11.17 7.50 9.61
N ILE A 272 -11.81 8.43 8.87
CA ILE A 272 -13.09 8.21 8.15
C ILE A 272 -13.06 7.02 7.17
N ASP A 273 -11.89 6.65 6.65
CA ASP A 273 -11.69 5.45 5.83
C ASP A 273 -12.18 4.17 6.55
N LEU A 274 -12.15 4.12 7.89
CA LEU A 274 -12.74 3.01 8.67
C LEU A 274 -14.27 2.89 8.50
N VAL A 275 -14.97 4.02 8.36
CA VAL A 275 -16.42 4.02 8.15
C VAL A 275 -16.74 3.72 6.69
N ASN A 276 -15.96 4.29 5.76
CA ASN A 276 -16.13 4.06 4.33
C ASN A 276 -15.85 2.60 3.92
N GLU A 277 -14.99 1.88 4.64
CA GLU A 277 -14.67 0.46 4.42
C GLU A 277 -15.49 -0.52 5.31
N ASP A 278 -16.63 -0.08 5.87
CA ASP A 278 -17.54 -0.87 6.75
C ASP A 278 -16.89 -1.45 8.03
N TYR A 279 -15.73 -0.94 8.46
CA TYR A 279 -15.06 -1.40 9.68
C TYR A 279 -15.58 -0.73 10.95
N GLY A 280 -16.04 0.52 10.86
CA GLY A 280 -16.52 1.31 11.99
C GLY A 280 -17.73 2.19 11.69
N ILE A 281 -18.20 2.85 12.75
CA ILE A 281 -19.36 3.75 12.77
C ILE A 281 -19.02 5.03 13.50
N PHE A 282 -19.68 6.13 13.13
CA PHE A 282 -19.64 7.35 13.93
C PHE A 282 -20.38 7.16 15.26
N LEU A 283 -19.71 7.49 16.35
CA LEU A 283 -20.26 7.40 17.71
C LEU A 283 -21.02 8.67 18.13
N ASP A 284 -20.95 9.73 17.34
CA ASP A 284 -21.57 11.02 17.64
C ASP A 284 -22.18 11.69 16.38
N PRO A 285 -23.22 12.53 16.52
CA PRO A 285 -23.89 13.16 15.37
C PRO A 285 -23.06 14.18 14.57
N LYS A 286 -21.89 14.59 15.05
CA LYS A 286 -20.96 15.49 14.34
C LYS A 286 -19.90 14.71 13.55
N CYS A 287 -19.96 13.37 13.56
CA CYS A 287 -18.99 12.49 12.90
C CYS A 287 -17.54 12.72 13.36
N SER A 288 -17.36 13.13 14.62
CA SER A 288 -16.05 13.51 15.18
C SER A 288 -15.29 12.34 15.79
N ARG A 289 -16.01 11.30 16.22
CA ARG A 289 -15.49 10.07 16.84
C ARG A 289 -15.97 8.84 16.08
N ILE A 290 -15.06 7.91 15.84
CA ILE A 290 -15.34 6.63 15.20
C ILE A 290 -15.13 5.50 16.21
N GLY A 291 -15.98 4.48 16.18
CA GLY A 291 -15.81 3.23 16.90
C GLY A 291 -15.89 2.05 15.94
N LEU A 292 -15.22 0.94 16.24
CA LEU A 292 -15.23 -0.24 15.39
C LEU A 292 -16.38 -1.20 15.73
N HIS A 293 -16.78 -2.04 14.77
CA HIS A 293 -17.69 -3.16 15.02
C HIS A 293 -16.98 -4.33 15.75
N GLU A 294 -16.62 -4.08 16.99
CA GLU A 294 -15.97 -5.03 17.90
C GLU A 294 -16.95 -6.12 18.38
N PRO A 295 -16.49 -7.36 18.64
CA PRO A 295 -15.13 -7.87 18.43
C PRO A 295 -14.86 -8.29 16.97
N ILE A 296 -15.90 -8.36 16.14
CA ILE A 296 -15.89 -9.00 14.82
C ILE A 296 -14.83 -8.39 13.90
N THR A 297 -14.85 -7.08 13.72
CA THR A 297 -13.91 -6.34 12.86
C THR A 297 -12.46 -6.59 13.25
N VAL A 298 -12.16 -6.58 14.55
CA VAL A 298 -10.79 -6.77 15.07
C VAL A 298 -10.30 -8.21 14.86
N ILE A 299 -11.15 -9.22 15.06
CA ILE A 299 -10.82 -10.62 14.78
C ILE A 299 -10.54 -10.83 13.27
N TYR A 300 -11.36 -10.25 12.40
CA TYR A 300 -11.12 -10.30 10.95
C TYR A 300 -9.84 -9.57 10.55
N GLY A 301 -9.59 -8.37 11.09
CA GLY A 301 -8.37 -7.61 10.90
C GLY A 301 -7.11 -8.38 11.31
N ALA A 302 -7.12 -8.99 12.50
CA ALA A 302 -6.02 -9.81 13.00
C ALA A 302 -5.76 -11.04 12.12
N LYS A 303 -6.83 -11.71 11.67
CA LYS A 303 -6.75 -12.86 10.75
C LYS A 303 -6.18 -12.45 9.38
N TRP A 304 -6.53 -11.27 8.88
CA TRP A 304 -5.99 -10.73 7.63
C TRP A 304 -4.52 -10.33 7.78
N LEU A 305 -4.15 -9.61 8.84
CA LEU A 305 -2.76 -9.23 9.16
C LEU A 305 -1.85 -10.47 9.27
N LYS A 306 -2.33 -11.55 9.91
CA LYS A 306 -1.62 -12.85 9.97
C LYS A 306 -1.30 -13.43 8.58
N GLN A 307 -2.11 -13.14 7.56
CA GLN A 307 -1.91 -13.62 6.19
C GLN A 307 -0.96 -12.73 5.36
N GLN A 308 -0.64 -11.51 5.81
CA GLN A 308 0.19 -10.57 5.05
C GLN A 308 1.70 -10.79 5.26
N PRO A 309 2.50 -11.02 4.20
CA PRO A 309 3.94 -11.25 4.33
C PRO A 309 4.76 -10.05 4.84
N SER A 310 4.24 -8.83 4.67
CA SER A 310 4.89 -7.56 5.02
C SER A 310 4.34 -6.90 6.29
N LEU A 311 3.06 -7.12 6.60
CA LEU A 311 2.27 -6.45 7.64
C LEU A 311 1.76 -7.46 8.67
N THR A 312 2.68 -8.08 9.42
CA THR A 312 2.33 -8.98 10.53
C THR A 312 2.15 -8.19 11.83
N LEU A 313 1.50 -8.79 12.83
CA LEU A 313 1.17 -8.15 14.12
C LEU A 313 2.37 -7.63 14.92
N VAL A 314 3.61 -7.98 14.56
CA VAL A 314 4.81 -7.58 15.34
C VAL A 314 6.01 -7.18 14.47
N ARG A 315 5.82 -6.98 13.16
CA ARG A 315 6.88 -6.45 12.28
C ARG A 315 6.92 -4.93 12.34
N LEU A 316 7.52 -4.40 13.40
CA LEU A 316 7.69 -2.96 13.60
C LEU A 316 8.30 -2.26 12.36
N ALA A 317 9.30 -2.87 11.72
CA ALA A 317 9.90 -2.25 10.54
C ALA A 317 8.95 -2.32 9.34
N GLY A 318 8.26 -3.44 9.12
CA GLY A 318 7.30 -3.57 8.01
C GLY A 318 6.10 -2.63 8.14
N THR A 319 5.52 -2.55 9.33
CA THR A 319 4.30 -1.79 9.59
C THR A 319 4.53 -0.28 9.69
N PHE A 320 5.67 0.17 10.24
CA PHE A 320 5.90 1.59 10.49
C PHE A 320 6.99 2.18 9.60
N ALA A 321 8.10 1.46 9.36
CA ALA A 321 9.24 1.97 8.62
C ALA A 321 9.10 1.93 7.07
N TRP A 322 7.92 1.56 6.56
CA TRP A 322 7.54 1.71 5.14
C TRP A 322 6.39 2.71 4.95
N ASN A 323 5.73 3.12 6.03
CA ASN A 323 4.47 3.88 6.02
C ASN A 323 4.64 5.31 6.57
N TYR A 324 5.79 5.95 6.38
CA TYR A 324 6.06 7.35 6.81
C TYR A 324 5.14 8.41 6.18
N GLN A 325 4.23 8.04 5.28
CA GLN A 325 3.22 8.93 4.70
C GLN A 325 1.89 8.90 5.48
N THR A 326 1.67 7.89 6.32
CA THR A 326 0.54 7.84 7.27
C THR A 326 1.01 8.33 8.62
N GLU A 327 0.23 9.19 9.26
CA GLU A 327 0.48 9.64 10.63
C GLU A 327 0.24 8.47 11.59
N ILE A 328 1.33 7.90 12.13
CA ILE A 328 1.27 6.77 13.05
C ILE A 328 1.05 7.31 14.45
N HIS A 329 -0.06 6.92 15.09
CA HIS A 329 -0.35 7.37 16.45
C HIS A 329 0.73 6.88 17.43
N PRO A 330 1.29 7.74 18.31
CA PRO A 330 2.38 7.36 19.22
C PRO A 330 2.04 6.18 20.15
N SER A 331 0.82 6.13 20.69
CA SER A 331 0.38 4.98 21.51
C SER A 331 0.27 3.67 20.73
N HIS A 332 0.07 3.72 19.41
CA HIS A 332 0.06 2.54 18.54
C HIS A 332 1.46 1.92 18.44
N PHE A 333 2.46 2.76 18.13
CA PHE A 333 3.84 2.30 18.09
C PHE A 333 4.30 1.83 19.47
N ALA A 334 3.99 2.57 20.52
CA ALA A 334 4.40 2.24 21.89
C ALA A 334 3.75 0.93 22.40
N SER A 335 2.48 0.66 22.07
CA SER A 335 1.86 -0.65 22.36
C SER A 335 2.47 -1.79 21.53
N SER A 336 2.75 -1.55 20.24
CA SER A 336 3.42 -2.54 19.39
C SER A 336 4.83 -2.85 19.91
N LEU A 337 5.52 -1.83 20.46
CA LEU A 337 6.80 -1.94 21.10
C LEU A 337 6.71 -2.72 22.42
N ALA A 338 5.73 -2.45 23.29
CA ALA A 338 5.50 -3.21 24.51
C ALA A 338 5.33 -4.72 24.23
N LEU A 339 4.50 -5.07 23.24
CA LEU A 339 4.34 -6.47 22.80
C LEU A 339 5.66 -7.08 22.30
N SER A 340 6.47 -6.31 21.58
CA SER A 340 7.77 -6.74 21.06
C SER A 340 8.80 -6.96 22.17
N LEU A 341 8.82 -6.08 23.18
CA LEU A 341 9.73 -6.14 24.33
C LEU A 341 9.33 -7.24 25.31
N ALA A 342 8.02 -7.46 25.52
CA ALA A 342 7.48 -8.58 26.30
C ALA A 342 7.92 -9.95 25.78
N TRP A 343 8.10 -10.08 24.46
CA TRP A 343 8.72 -11.25 23.86
C TRP A 343 10.23 -11.27 24.07
N CYS A 344 10.93 -10.20 23.67
CA CYS A 344 12.39 -10.17 23.63
C CYS A 344 13.04 -10.29 25.03
N PHE A 345 12.35 -9.86 26.08
CA PHE A 345 12.79 -9.94 27.47
C PHE A 345 11.97 -10.94 28.30
N GLY A 346 11.17 -11.80 27.66
CA GLY A 346 10.49 -12.91 28.35
C GLY A 346 11.46 -13.94 28.96
N ASP A 347 12.71 -13.93 28.47
CA ASP A 347 13.88 -14.58 29.05
C ASP A 347 15.06 -13.61 29.10
N PHE A 348 16.16 -14.01 29.76
CA PHE A 348 17.37 -13.20 29.82
C PHE A 348 17.92 -12.92 28.41
N CYS A 349 17.88 -11.65 28.04
CA CYS A 349 18.29 -11.16 26.73
C CYS A 349 19.17 -9.92 26.87
N LYS A 350 20.18 -9.83 26.02
CA LYS A 350 21.10 -8.69 25.97
C LYS A 350 20.30 -7.42 25.68
N VAL A 351 20.38 -6.42 26.56
CA VAL A 351 19.81 -5.09 26.29
C VAL A 351 20.39 -4.50 25.00
N SER A 352 21.62 -4.86 24.64
CA SER A 352 22.25 -4.47 23.37
C SER A 352 21.65 -5.15 22.11
N ASN A 353 20.79 -6.16 22.26
CA ASN A 353 20.00 -6.72 21.16
C ASN A 353 18.82 -5.81 20.80
N THR A 354 18.15 -5.22 21.80
CA THR A 354 16.96 -4.38 21.60
C THR A 354 17.29 -2.89 21.52
N CYS A 355 18.37 -2.43 22.12
CA CYS A 355 18.80 -1.03 22.20
C CYS A 355 20.28 -0.88 21.82
N THR A 356 20.69 0.31 21.38
CA THR A 356 22.09 0.72 21.30
C THR A 356 22.32 1.71 22.43
N VAL A 357 23.07 1.31 23.47
CA VAL A 357 23.31 2.10 24.68
C VAL A 357 24.73 2.65 24.69
N PHE A 358 24.87 3.89 25.15
CA PHE A 358 26.09 4.67 25.21
C PHE A 358 26.37 5.03 26.68
N GLY A 359 27.63 5.28 27.04
CA GLY A 359 28.04 5.59 28.42
C GLY A 359 28.22 4.37 29.36
N LEU A 360 27.71 3.18 29.02
CA LEU A 360 28.00 1.95 29.77
C LEU A 360 29.44 1.48 29.53
N THR A 361 30.22 1.39 30.61
CA THR A 361 31.57 0.81 30.61
C THR A 361 31.56 -0.72 30.61
N THR A 362 30.48 -1.34 31.12
CA THR A 362 30.26 -2.78 31.15
C THR A 362 29.47 -3.25 29.92
N PRO A 363 30.06 -4.07 29.03
CA PRO A 363 29.33 -4.64 27.92
C PRO A 363 28.43 -5.79 28.40
N LEU A 364 27.20 -5.86 27.87
CA LEU A 364 26.29 -7.01 27.94
C LEU A 364 25.52 -7.16 29.27
N LEU A 365 24.70 -6.17 29.60
CA LEU A 365 23.58 -6.38 30.52
C LEU A 365 22.57 -7.37 29.90
N ASP A 366 22.49 -8.58 30.45
CA ASP A 366 21.44 -9.56 30.16
C ASP A 366 20.27 -9.28 31.11
N GLY A 367 19.16 -8.78 30.55
CA GLY A 367 17.96 -8.41 31.31
C GLY A 367 16.77 -9.32 31.00
N ARG A 368 15.88 -9.49 31.98
CA ARG A 368 14.56 -10.12 31.85
C ARG A 368 13.49 -9.11 32.28
N LEU A 369 12.33 -9.12 31.64
CA LEU A 369 11.18 -8.28 31.99
C LEU A 369 10.56 -8.77 33.29
N VAL A 370 10.37 -7.85 34.22
CA VAL A 370 9.73 -8.12 35.52
C VAL A 370 8.64 -7.10 35.79
N LYS A 371 7.68 -7.49 36.63
CA LYS A 371 6.81 -6.57 37.35
C LYS A 371 7.02 -6.75 38.85
N PHE A 372 6.54 -5.78 39.63
CA PHE A 372 6.55 -5.88 41.08
C PHE A 372 5.14 -6.17 41.60
N VAL A 373 5.06 -6.99 42.63
CA VAL A 373 3.83 -7.25 43.37
C VAL A 373 4.07 -6.96 44.85
N LYS A 374 3.12 -6.27 45.50
CA LYS A 374 3.22 -5.96 46.92
C LYS A 374 2.77 -7.17 47.75
N VAL A 375 3.71 -7.83 48.42
CA VAL A 375 3.47 -8.96 49.31
C VAL A 375 3.68 -8.49 50.75
N ALA A 376 2.58 -8.35 51.49
CA ALA A 376 2.53 -7.62 52.77
C ALA A 376 3.10 -6.19 52.62
N GLU A 377 4.29 -5.91 53.17
CA GLU A 377 4.98 -4.60 53.07
C GLU A 377 6.31 -4.69 52.29
N ARG A 378 6.47 -5.70 51.43
CA ARG A 378 7.65 -5.87 50.57
C ARG A 378 7.24 -5.92 49.10
N LEU A 379 8.12 -5.42 48.23
CA LEU A 379 8.00 -5.58 46.79
C LEU A 379 8.76 -6.82 46.36
N GLU A 380 8.06 -7.76 45.71
CA GLU A 380 8.64 -8.96 45.13
C GLU A 380 8.62 -8.87 43.60
N THR A 381 9.71 -9.29 42.94
CA THR A 381 9.79 -9.34 41.48
C THR A 381 9.09 -10.59 40.94
N LEU A 382 8.14 -10.42 40.04
CA LEU A 382 7.56 -11.51 39.25
C LEU A 382 8.04 -11.43 37.80
N ASP A 383 8.55 -12.55 37.29
CA ASP A 383 9.00 -12.67 35.90
C ASP A 383 7.82 -12.60 34.91
N VAL A 384 8.04 -11.92 33.79
CA VAL A 384 6.99 -11.58 32.81
C VAL A 384 7.32 -12.20 31.45
N GLN A 385 6.66 -13.31 31.12
CA GLN A 385 6.82 -14.00 29.85
C GLN A 385 5.58 -13.85 28.96
N LEU A 386 5.75 -13.39 27.72
CA LEU A 386 4.65 -13.31 26.75
C LEU A 386 4.14 -14.70 26.35
N SER A 387 2.95 -15.05 26.82
CA SER A 387 2.33 -16.36 26.59
C SER A 387 0.81 -16.28 26.36
N GLU A 388 0.22 -17.43 26.01
CA GLU A 388 -1.23 -17.62 25.89
C GLU A 388 -1.96 -17.57 27.24
N THR A 389 -1.25 -17.78 28.35
CA THR A 389 -1.81 -17.85 29.71
C THR A 389 -1.60 -16.56 30.51
N MET A 390 -0.53 -15.82 30.23
CA MET A 390 -0.21 -14.50 30.80
C MET A 390 -1.43 -13.56 30.90
N PRO A 391 -1.58 -12.73 31.95
CA PRO A 391 -2.69 -11.76 32.08
C PRO A 391 -3.02 -11.02 30.78
N ASP A 392 -4.31 -10.77 30.53
CA ASP A 392 -4.79 -10.20 29.25
C ASP A 392 -4.25 -8.78 28.97
N ARG A 393 -3.85 -8.04 30.02
CA ARG A 393 -3.25 -6.72 29.93
C ARG A 393 -1.73 -6.79 30.10
N LEU A 394 -1.03 -6.21 29.13
CA LEU A 394 0.41 -5.93 29.12
C LEU A 394 0.70 -4.47 29.48
N VAL A 395 -0.17 -3.56 29.05
CA VAL A 395 0.04 -2.12 29.05
C VAL A 395 -1.08 -1.45 29.82
N PHE A 396 -0.70 -0.75 30.88
CA PHE A 396 -1.53 0.26 31.52
C PHE A 396 -1.34 1.60 30.80
N VAL A 397 -2.42 2.37 30.61
CA VAL A 397 -2.38 3.68 29.95
C VAL A 397 -2.83 4.70 30.98
N ALA A 398 -1.89 5.47 31.53
CA ALA A 398 -2.16 6.45 32.57
C ALA A 398 -2.61 7.77 31.93
N GLY A 399 -3.92 8.02 31.87
CA GLY A 399 -4.49 9.26 31.35
C GLY A 399 -4.45 10.43 32.34
N ALA A 400 -4.25 10.16 33.64
CA ALA A 400 -4.23 11.15 34.70
C ALA A 400 -3.01 10.99 35.66
N PRO A 401 -2.55 12.06 36.33
CA PRO A 401 -1.46 12.01 37.32
C PRO A 401 -1.63 10.93 38.40
N GLU A 402 -2.87 10.75 38.88
CA GLU A 402 -3.22 9.77 39.91
C GLU A 402 -3.00 8.34 39.43
N GLU A 403 -3.22 8.08 38.14
CA GLU A 403 -2.98 6.78 37.48
C GLU A 403 -1.48 6.53 37.26
N VAL A 404 -0.69 7.57 36.99
CA VAL A 404 0.78 7.47 36.97
C VAL A 404 1.29 7.04 38.36
N MET A 405 0.79 7.71 39.41
CA MET A 405 1.15 7.40 40.79
C MET A 405 0.70 6.00 41.23
N SER A 406 -0.49 5.54 40.87
CA SER A 406 -0.96 4.18 41.23
C SER A 406 -0.10 3.09 40.57
N TRP A 407 0.32 3.28 39.32
CA TRP A 407 1.20 2.32 38.65
C TRP A 407 2.60 2.25 39.28
N PHE A 408 3.22 3.40 39.61
CA PHE A 408 4.51 3.43 40.31
C PHE A 408 4.45 2.94 41.76
N LYS A 409 3.28 2.96 42.42
CA LYS A 409 3.04 2.30 43.70
C LYS A 409 2.82 0.78 43.58
N HIS A 410 2.81 0.25 42.36
CA HIS A 410 2.52 -1.15 42.06
C HIS A 410 1.10 -1.59 42.47
N GLU A 411 0.13 -0.68 42.35
CA GLU A 411 -1.31 -0.97 42.51
C GLU A 411 -1.91 -1.64 41.24
N HIS A 412 -1.10 -1.76 40.17
CA HIS A 412 -1.45 -2.29 38.86
C HIS A 412 -0.61 -3.51 38.49
N ASP A 413 -1.22 -4.43 37.75
CA ASP A 413 -0.64 -5.75 37.41
C ASP A 413 0.08 -5.76 36.04
N GLU A 414 -0.06 -4.68 35.28
CA GLU A 414 0.48 -4.51 33.93
C GLU A 414 1.99 -4.20 33.96
N PRO A 415 2.85 -4.99 33.27
CA PRO A 415 4.31 -4.80 33.28
C PRO A 415 4.83 -3.57 32.51
N PHE A 416 3.98 -2.92 31.72
CA PHE A 416 4.29 -1.67 31.02
C PHE A 416 3.30 -0.57 31.38
N CYS A 417 3.78 0.67 31.45
CA CYS A 417 2.94 1.87 31.49
C CYS A 417 3.20 2.75 30.27
N LEU A 418 2.13 3.32 29.70
CA LEU A 418 2.20 4.44 28.76
C LEU A 418 1.86 5.73 29.49
N LEU A 419 2.83 6.64 29.50
CA LEU A 419 2.72 8.01 30.00
C LEU A 419 2.50 8.96 28.81
N PRO A 420 1.31 9.57 28.64
CA PRO A 420 1.11 10.66 27.69
C PRO A 420 1.92 11.89 28.08
N SER A 421 2.50 12.60 27.10
CA SER A 421 3.10 13.91 27.36
C SER A 421 2.02 14.96 27.60
N SER A 422 2.16 15.77 28.66
CA SER A 422 1.23 16.88 28.95
C SER A 422 1.25 18.01 27.91
N SER A 423 2.29 18.08 27.08
CA SER A 423 2.54 19.20 26.15
C SER A 423 2.54 18.79 24.67
N SER A 424 2.45 17.50 24.36
CA SER A 424 2.58 16.98 23.00
C SER A 424 1.88 15.63 22.84
N THR A 425 1.61 15.20 21.61
CA THR A 425 1.00 13.89 21.35
C THR A 425 1.96 12.71 21.54
N SER A 426 3.23 12.95 21.93
CA SER A 426 4.20 11.90 22.22
C SER A 426 3.83 11.11 23.50
N VAL A 427 4.38 9.91 23.61
CA VAL A 427 4.16 9.04 24.77
C VAL A 427 5.50 8.44 25.23
N THR A 428 5.62 8.16 26.53
CA THR A 428 6.77 7.42 27.08
C THR A 428 6.30 6.04 27.53
N LEU A 429 6.96 5.00 27.02
CA LEU A 429 6.76 3.63 27.46
C LEU A 429 7.73 3.32 28.61
N VAL A 430 7.19 2.96 29.78
CA VAL A 430 7.96 2.65 30.99
C VAL A 430 7.77 1.18 31.37
N PHE A 431 8.87 0.51 31.74
CA PHE A 431 8.88 -0.86 32.28
C PHE A 431 10.16 -1.11 33.11
N CYS A 432 10.23 -2.24 33.81
CA CYS A 432 11.41 -2.63 34.59
C CYS A 432 12.10 -3.87 34.01
N LEU A 433 13.43 -3.87 34.02
CA LEU A 433 14.25 -5.05 33.74
C LEU A 433 14.99 -5.50 35.01
N LYS A 434 15.14 -6.82 35.15
CA LYS A 434 15.96 -7.48 36.14
C LYS A 434 17.18 -8.12 35.47
N LEU A 435 18.36 -7.88 36.02
CA LEU A 435 19.62 -8.44 35.56
C LEU A 435 19.85 -9.84 36.14
N SER A 436 20.77 -10.59 35.52
CA SER A 436 21.16 -11.92 35.97
C SER A 436 21.88 -11.95 37.34
N ASP A 437 22.26 -10.77 37.86
CA ASP A 437 22.82 -10.56 39.20
C ASP A 437 21.78 -10.01 40.20
N GLU A 438 20.48 -10.20 39.91
CA GLU A 438 19.33 -9.79 40.72
C GLU A 438 19.12 -8.28 40.87
N ARG A 439 19.96 -7.43 40.25
CA ARG A 439 19.75 -5.97 40.22
C ARG A 439 18.60 -5.58 39.28
N THR A 440 17.86 -4.53 39.61
CA THR A 440 16.72 -4.04 38.82
C THR A 440 16.93 -2.61 38.33
N PHE A 441 16.30 -2.25 37.21
CA PHE A 441 16.31 -0.87 36.71
C PHE A 441 15.12 -0.58 35.79
N TRP A 442 14.72 0.68 35.79
CA TRP A 442 13.69 1.21 34.91
C TRP A 442 14.24 1.43 33.50
N VAL A 443 13.39 1.22 32.50
CA VAL A 443 13.65 1.61 31.11
C VAL A 443 12.54 2.55 30.66
N PHE A 444 12.93 3.76 30.26
CA PHE A 444 12.02 4.79 29.75
C PHE A 444 12.28 4.90 28.24
N VAL A 445 11.27 4.64 27.41
CA VAL A 445 11.38 4.78 25.95
C VAL A 445 10.49 5.91 25.45
N TYR A 446 11.11 6.99 24.98
CA TYR A 446 10.39 8.10 24.36
C TYR A 446 9.88 7.70 22.97
N VAL A 447 8.60 7.89 22.71
CA VAL A 447 7.99 7.71 21.39
C VAL A 447 7.51 9.08 20.87
N PRO A 448 8.18 9.65 19.85
CA PRO A 448 7.85 10.98 19.36
C PRO A 448 6.45 11.04 18.73
N SER A 449 5.87 12.24 18.73
CA SER A 449 4.57 12.54 18.14
C SER A 449 4.52 12.30 16.62
N THR A 450 5.62 12.61 15.94
CA THR A 450 5.71 12.57 14.47
C THR A 450 6.96 11.83 14.03
N PHE A 451 6.78 10.79 13.22
CA PHE A 451 7.90 10.07 12.60
C PHE A 451 8.32 10.78 11.31
N THR A 452 8.89 11.98 11.45
CA THR A 452 9.28 12.81 10.32
C THR A 452 10.37 12.13 9.47
N ARG A 453 10.50 12.58 8.21
CA ARG A 453 11.54 12.07 7.30
C ARG A 453 12.93 12.65 7.61
N GLU A 454 13.03 13.58 8.55
CA GLU A 454 14.25 14.30 8.90
C GLU A 454 15.14 13.46 9.84
N ASN A 455 16.21 14.04 10.36
CA ASN A 455 17.03 13.37 11.37
C ASN A 455 16.37 13.59 12.73
N PRO A 456 16.04 12.52 13.50
CA PRO A 456 15.49 12.68 14.84
C PRO A 456 16.51 13.33 15.77
N ASP A 457 16.05 14.25 16.60
CA ASP A 457 16.85 14.84 17.67
C ASP A 457 16.85 13.90 18.88
N PHE A 458 17.74 12.91 18.85
CA PHE A 458 17.89 11.97 19.96
C PHE A 458 18.26 12.66 21.28
N ALA A 459 18.86 13.86 21.25
CA ALA A 459 19.22 14.58 22.45
C ALA A 459 18.01 15.24 23.11
N GLN A 460 17.11 15.82 22.32
CA GLN A 460 15.83 16.28 22.85
C GLN A 460 14.97 15.09 23.33
N ASP A 461 14.89 13.99 22.57
CA ASP A 461 14.16 12.77 22.96
C ASP A 461 14.60 12.27 24.36
N ILE A 462 15.91 12.17 24.61
CA ILE A 462 16.48 11.70 25.90
C ILE A 462 16.29 12.70 27.04
N LYS A 463 16.25 13.99 26.73
CA LYS A 463 16.07 15.07 27.70
C LYS A 463 14.61 15.19 28.17
N GLU A 464 13.63 14.98 27.28
CA GLU A 464 12.20 15.00 27.63
C GLU A 464 11.86 13.90 28.65
N ILE A 465 12.46 12.71 28.52
CA ILE A 465 12.27 11.58 29.46
C ILE A 465 13.22 11.60 30.67
N HIS A 466 13.90 12.71 30.93
CA HIS A 466 14.63 12.87 32.18
C HIS A 466 13.63 12.98 33.35
N PRO A 467 13.82 12.29 34.51
CA PRO A 467 12.84 12.26 35.60
C PRO A 467 12.36 13.64 36.06
N ASN A 468 13.30 14.58 36.29
CA ASN A 468 13.01 15.98 36.66
C ASN A 468 12.27 16.81 35.58
N VAL A 469 12.09 16.26 34.37
CA VAL A 469 11.34 16.88 33.27
C VAL A 469 9.97 16.22 33.15
N ILE A 470 9.92 14.90 32.95
CA ILE A 470 8.66 14.15 32.78
C ILE A 470 7.78 14.12 34.04
N PHE A 471 8.38 14.19 35.24
CA PHE A 471 7.66 14.23 36.52
C PHE A 471 7.80 15.59 37.24
N ARG A 472 8.02 16.68 36.50
CA ARG A 472 8.15 18.04 37.09
C ARG A 472 6.98 18.39 38.02
N ASP A 473 5.78 18.01 37.62
CA ASP A 473 4.53 18.32 38.34
C ASP A 473 4.11 17.20 39.31
N GLN A 474 4.92 16.15 39.45
CA GLN A 474 4.68 14.96 40.31
C GLN A 474 5.99 14.47 40.96
N PRO A 475 6.67 15.29 41.79
CA PRO A 475 7.96 14.95 42.38
C PRO A 475 7.93 13.68 43.25
N GLU A 476 6.76 13.29 43.75
CA GLU A 476 6.54 12.05 44.49
C GLU A 476 6.86 10.80 43.65
N VAL A 477 6.66 10.84 42.32
CA VAL A 477 7.04 9.73 41.43
C VAL A 477 8.55 9.48 41.52
N VAL A 478 9.37 10.55 41.56
CA VAL A 478 10.83 10.41 41.64
C VAL A 478 11.22 9.66 42.91
N THR A 479 10.55 9.94 44.04
CA THR A 479 10.78 9.21 45.30
C THR A 479 10.34 7.75 45.27
N LEU A 480 9.44 7.35 44.36
CA LEU A 480 9.04 5.95 44.15
C LEU A 480 10.02 5.20 43.25
N LEU A 481 10.66 5.88 42.28
CA LEU A 481 11.67 5.28 41.39
C LEU A 481 12.85 4.71 42.20
N ASP A 482 13.26 5.45 43.25
CA ASP A 482 14.36 5.08 44.15
C ASP A 482 14.00 3.93 45.13
N GLN A 483 12.73 3.49 45.21
CA GLN A 483 12.27 2.45 46.14
C GLN A 483 12.38 1.01 45.59
N LEU A 484 12.87 0.83 44.36
CA LEU A 484 13.04 -0.50 43.78
C LEU A 484 14.06 -1.36 44.55
N PRO A 485 13.77 -2.66 44.78
CA PRO A 485 14.73 -3.57 45.38
C PRO A 485 15.91 -3.82 44.44
N ASN A 486 17.12 -3.78 44.99
CA ASN A 486 18.39 -3.98 44.26
C ASN A 486 18.58 -3.02 43.06
N LEU A 487 18.18 -1.75 43.20
CA LEU A 487 18.30 -0.75 42.14
C LEU A 487 19.73 -0.64 41.57
N ASN A 488 19.84 -0.70 40.24
CA ASN A 488 21.12 -0.64 39.55
C ASN A 488 21.58 0.81 39.32
N ALA A 489 22.45 1.30 40.20
CA ALA A 489 23.06 2.62 40.08
C ALA A 489 23.94 2.81 38.81
N ASP A 490 24.36 1.73 38.12
CA ASP A 490 25.18 1.83 36.90
C ASP A 490 24.47 2.55 35.73
N VAL A 491 23.13 2.64 35.76
CA VAL A 491 22.32 3.41 34.78
C VAL A 491 21.83 4.75 35.32
N GLY A 492 22.36 5.22 36.45
CA GLY A 492 22.05 6.49 37.10
C GLY A 492 21.47 6.35 38.50
N PRO A 493 21.35 7.45 39.28
CA PRO A 493 21.00 7.42 40.70
C PRO A 493 19.63 6.79 40.99
N SER A 494 18.62 7.11 40.18
CA SER A 494 17.29 6.48 40.25
C SER A 494 17.16 5.21 39.40
N GLY A 495 18.28 4.69 38.88
CA GLY A 495 18.35 3.49 38.04
C GLY A 495 17.43 3.52 36.81
N ILE A 496 17.53 4.57 35.98
CA ILE A 496 16.66 4.77 34.80
C ILE A 496 17.49 4.84 33.51
N LEU A 497 17.39 3.79 32.70
CA LEU A 497 17.93 3.77 31.35
C LEU A 497 16.97 4.50 30.40
N ARG A 498 17.41 5.65 29.87
CA ARG A 498 16.64 6.47 28.92
C ARG A 498 16.94 6.08 27.48
N ILE A 499 15.90 5.82 26.70
CA ILE A 499 15.99 5.36 25.30
C ILE A 499 15.11 6.22 24.40
N SER A 500 15.65 6.70 23.28
CA SER A 500 14.83 7.21 22.17
C SER A 500 14.27 6.05 21.35
N GLY A 501 12.96 6.05 21.13
CA GLY A 501 12.23 5.13 20.24
C GLY A 501 12.25 5.52 18.76
N SER A 502 12.96 6.59 18.38
CA SER A 502 12.97 7.14 17.02
C SER A 502 13.53 6.16 15.97
N PHE A 503 12.86 6.06 14.80
CA PHE A 503 13.05 4.96 13.83
C PHE A 503 14.43 4.86 13.11
N ARG A 504 15.40 5.73 13.40
CA ARG A 504 16.63 5.88 12.60
C ARG A 504 17.93 5.63 13.36
N VAL A 505 18.03 4.45 13.98
CA VAL A 505 19.25 3.91 14.60
C VAL A 505 20.53 4.06 13.75
N LYS A 506 20.42 4.05 12.41
CA LYS A 506 21.58 4.18 11.50
C LYS A 506 22.24 5.56 11.50
N SER A 507 21.57 6.61 11.99
CA SER A 507 22.15 7.95 12.14
C SER A 507 22.54 8.27 13.59
N ALA A 508 22.30 7.37 14.55
CA ALA A 508 22.72 7.55 15.93
C ALA A 508 24.23 7.34 16.07
N THR A 509 24.99 8.43 16.18
CA THR A 509 26.41 8.42 16.59
C THR A 509 26.53 8.70 18.09
N VAL A 510 27.72 8.48 18.65
CA VAL A 510 28.01 8.83 20.06
C VAL A 510 27.73 10.31 20.33
N ASP A 511 28.03 11.18 19.35
CA ASP A 511 27.88 12.64 19.44
C ASP A 511 26.41 13.11 19.27
N SER A 512 25.52 12.24 18.81
CA SER A 512 24.09 12.54 18.64
C SER A 512 23.26 12.35 19.91
N ILE A 513 23.87 11.80 20.96
CA ILE A 513 23.26 11.57 22.28
C ILE A 513 24.00 12.48 23.26
N PRO A 514 23.29 13.15 24.18
CA PRO A 514 23.91 14.14 25.05
C PRO A 514 24.95 13.44 25.93
N HIS A 515 26.13 14.05 26.04
CA HIS A 515 27.20 13.60 26.93
C HIS A 515 26.81 13.90 28.39
N GLU A 516 25.91 13.08 28.91
CA GLU A 516 25.49 13.08 30.30
C GLU A 516 26.33 12.11 31.13
N GLU A 517 26.26 12.26 32.46
CA GLU A 517 26.95 11.40 33.42
C GLU A 517 26.43 9.94 33.40
N TYR A 518 25.21 9.73 32.89
CA TYR A 518 24.50 8.44 32.96
C TYR A 518 24.16 7.88 31.57
N PRO A 519 24.13 6.53 31.43
CA PRO A 519 23.80 5.88 30.16
C PRO A 519 22.46 6.29 29.53
N ALA A 520 22.50 6.46 28.21
CA ALA A 520 21.34 6.70 27.37
C ALA A 520 21.48 5.93 26.05
N GLY A 521 20.40 5.77 25.29
CA GLY A 521 20.44 4.97 24.06
C GLY A 521 19.34 5.20 23.05
N VAL A 522 19.37 4.42 21.97
CA VAL A 522 18.38 4.43 20.88
C VAL A 522 17.90 3.01 20.61
N LEU A 523 16.59 2.84 20.45
CA LEU A 523 15.96 1.56 20.20
C LEU A 523 16.45 0.93 18.89
N ASN A 524 16.98 -0.29 18.92
CA ASN A 524 17.49 -0.99 17.74
C ASN A 524 16.38 -1.73 16.98
N ILE A 525 15.48 -0.96 16.34
CA ILE A 525 14.31 -1.51 15.62
C ILE A 525 14.72 -2.55 14.57
N GLY A 526 15.87 -2.40 13.91
CA GLY A 526 16.37 -3.35 12.92
C GLY A 526 16.84 -4.71 13.48
N ARG A 527 17.13 -4.79 14.78
CA ARG A 527 17.34 -6.04 15.52
C ARG A 527 16.04 -6.53 16.14
N LEU A 528 15.25 -5.64 16.73
CA LEU A 528 13.94 -5.95 17.32
C LEU A 528 13.01 -6.62 16.29
N ASP A 529 12.89 -6.06 15.09
CA ASP A 529 12.13 -6.64 13.96
C ASP A 529 12.66 -8.01 13.49
N LYS A 530 13.90 -8.39 13.82
CA LYS A 530 14.40 -9.76 13.56
C LYS A 530 13.93 -10.72 14.64
N LEU A 531 14.02 -10.33 15.91
CA LEU A 531 13.57 -11.13 17.05
C LEU A 531 12.05 -11.34 17.03
N THR A 532 11.27 -10.31 16.70
CA THR A 532 9.80 -10.40 16.66
C THR A 532 9.25 -11.27 15.53
N LYS A 533 10.07 -11.66 14.54
CA LYS A 533 9.67 -12.65 13.51
C LYS A 533 9.49 -14.05 14.08
N GLU A 534 10.03 -14.33 15.27
CA GLU A 534 9.89 -15.60 15.97
C GLU A 534 8.57 -15.66 16.78
N ILE A 535 7.86 -14.54 16.93
CA ILE A 535 6.56 -14.51 17.62
C ILE A 535 5.51 -15.23 16.79
N SER A 536 5.03 -16.33 17.34
CA SER A 536 3.92 -17.10 16.79
C SER A 536 2.67 -16.23 16.65
N GLN A 537 2.27 -15.96 15.40
CA GLN A 537 1.01 -15.28 15.12
C GLN A 537 -0.20 -16.11 15.60
N ASP A 538 -0.07 -17.44 15.66
CA ASP A 538 -1.10 -18.32 16.23
C ASP A 538 -1.28 -18.13 17.74
N MET A 539 -0.19 -17.90 18.48
CA MET A 539 -0.25 -17.55 19.90
C MET A 539 -1.00 -16.22 20.11
N LEU A 540 -0.67 -15.19 19.30
CA LEU A 540 -1.37 -13.90 19.36
C LEU A 540 -2.86 -14.02 19.00
N MET A 541 -3.22 -14.80 17.98
CA MET A 541 -4.63 -15.04 17.64
C MET A 541 -5.38 -15.78 18.75
N ARG A 542 -4.74 -16.75 19.43
CA ARG A 542 -5.33 -17.45 20.59
C ARG A 542 -5.51 -16.50 21.78
N ARG A 543 -4.52 -15.65 22.07
CA ARG A 543 -4.60 -14.59 23.09
C ARG A 543 -5.73 -13.60 22.80
N LEU A 544 -5.83 -13.10 21.56
CA LEU A 544 -6.91 -12.20 21.13
C LEU A 544 -8.29 -12.86 21.25
N SER A 545 -8.43 -14.12 20.82
CA SER A 545 -9.66 -14.89 20.99
C SER A 545 -10.03 -15.10 22.46
N ARG A 546 -9.05 -15.22 23.36
CA ARG A 546 -9.27 -15.37 24.80
C ARG A 546 -9.78 -14.07 25.42
N ILE A 547 -9.19 -12.93 25.07
CA ILE A 547 -9.63 -11.60 25.52
C ILE A 547 -11.14 -11.44 25.26
N PHE A 548 -11.55 -11.64 24.00
CA PHE A 548 -12.96 -11.53 23.60
C PHE A 548 -13.90 -12.60 24.17
N THR A 549 -13.40 -13.71 24.72
CA THR A 549 -14.25 -14.74 25.36
C THR A 549 -14.30 -14.64 26.88
N GLN A 550 -13.29 -14.04 27.53
CA GLN A 550 -13.31 -13.74 28.97
C GLN A 550 -14.13 -12.48 29.30
N GLU A 551 -14.35 -11.60 28.31
CA GLU A 551 -15.19 -10.40 28.41
C GLU A 551 -16.70 -10.64 28.65
N GLY A 552 -17.14 -11.88 28.91
CA GLY A 552 -18.45 -12.21 29.49
C GLY A 552 -18.73 -11.63 30.90
N ARG A 553 -17.93 -10.66 31.35
CA ARG A 553 -18.11 -9.82 32.56
C ARG A 553 -18.21 -8.31 32.24
N ILE A 554 -18.36 -7.92 30.97
CA ILE A 554 -18.60 -6.51 30.59
C ILE A 554 -19.97 -6.04 31.11
N GLU A 555 -20.00 -4.97 31.91
CA GLU A 555 -21.22 -4.16 32.07
C GLU A 555 -21.56 -3.47 30.73
N PRO A 556 -22.84 -3.44 30.31
CA PRO A 556 -23.23 -3.03 28.96
C PRO A 556 -23.07 -1.52 28.72
N PHE A 557 -21.83 -1.08 28.45
CA PHE A 557 -21.47 0.33 28.32
C PHE A 557 -21.94 1.02 27.02
N TYR A 558 -22.49 0.27 26.06
CA TYR A 558 -22.95 0.79 24.77
C TYR A 558 -24.23 0.10 24.25
N MET A 559 -25.37 0.30 24.93
CA MET A 559 -26.70 0.10 24.32
C MET A 559 -27.78 1.12 24.73
N ALA A 560 -27.46 2.12 25.56
CA ALA A 560 -28.34 3.27 25.76
C ALA A 560 -28.16 4.26 24.61
N LEU A 561 -28.89 4.09 23.49
CA LEU A 561 -29.11 5.20 22.57
C LEU A 561 -29.72 6.36 23.38
N PRO A 562 -29.28 7.62 23.18
CA PRO A 562 -29.91 8.75 23.83
C PRO A 562 -31.35 8.87 23.32
N THR A 563 -32.32 8.53 24.18
CA THR A 563 -33.74 8.73 23.90
C THR A 563 -33.94 10.21 23.59
N ALA A 564 -34.29 10.52 22.34
CA ALA A 564 -34.46 11.90 21.91
C ALA A 564 -35.47 12.59 22.82
N ALA A 565 -35.06 13.70 23.43
CA ALA A 565 -35.92 14.47 24.32
C ALA A 565 -37.16 14.93 23.53
N GLN A 566 -38.33 14.43 23.93
CA GLN A 566 -39.60 15.01 23.50
C GLN A 566 -39.73 16.39 24.14
N GLY A 567 -39.22 17.40 23.46
CA GLY A 567 -39.45 18.79 23.80
C GLY A 567 -40.87 19.19 23.47
N ASP A 568 -41.64 19.58 24.48
CA ASP A 568 -42.94 20.22 24.32
C ASP A 568 -42.83 21.46 23.41
N VAL A 569 -43.56 21.45 22.30
CA VAL A 569 -43.84 22.66 21.52
C VAL A 569 -45.34 22.73 21.24
N SER A 570 -46.09 23.07 22.28
CA SER A 570 -47.45 23.57 22.16
C SER A 570 -47.43 25.10 22.05
N ALA A 571 -48.33 25.64 21.22
CA ALA A 571 -48.66 27.06 21.05
C ALA A 571 -47.59 28.02 20.46
N ILE A 572 -47.73 28.32 19.16
CA ILE A 572 -47.98 29.66 18.57
C ILE A 572 -48.13 29.42 17.05
N ALA A 573 -49.34 29.23 16.52
CA ALA A 573 -50.35 30.24 16.19
C ALA A 573 -49.99 31.22 15.04
N LYS A 574 -50.56 30.95 13.86
CA LYS A 574 -51.00 31.91 12.81
C LYS A 574 -49.95 32.80 12.10
N LYS A 575 -49.73 32.54 10.78
CA LYS A 575 -50.32 33.34 9.66
C LYS A 575 -49.85 32.91 8.26
N ARG A 576 -50.77 33.08 7.29
CA ARG A 576 -50.62 33.35 5.83
C ARG A 576 -49.62 32.47 5.04
N ALA A 577 -50.01 31.61 4.09
CA ALA A 577 -50.89 31.74 2.91
C ALA A 577 -50.27 32.43 1.68
N ARG A 578 -50.30 31.70 0.54
CA ARG A 578 -50.12 32.13 -0.87
C ARG A 578 -48.73 32.70 -1.23
N SER A 579 -48.23 32.57 -2.47
CA SER A 579 -48.79 32.00 -3.72
C SER A 579 -47.68 31.79 -4.78
N THR A 580 -47.97 30.97 -5.80
CA THR A 580 -47.66 31.10 -7.26
C THR A 580 -46.48 31.99 -7.71
N SER A 581 -45.74 31.69 -8.79
CA SER A 581 -46.27 31.37 -10.13
C SER A 581 -45.14 31.01 -11.13
N THR A 582 -45.50 30.33 -12.24
CA THR A 582 -45.13 30.63 -13.66
C THR A 582 -43.65 30.83 -14.08
N ASP A 583 -43.19 30.50 -15.30
CA ASP A 583 -43.72 29.74 -16.44
C ASP A 583 -42.57 29.52 -17.46
N ASP A 584 -42.82 28.74 -18.52
CA ASP A 584 -42.31 28.93 -19.90
C ASP A 584 -40.78 28.87 -20.22
N ALA A 585 -40.35 28.49 -21.43
CA ALA A 585 -40.99 27.72 -22.52
C ALA A 585 -39.92 27.29 -23.55
N ALA A 586 -40.29 26.35 -24.44
CA ALA A 586 -39.88 26.25 -25.86
C ALA A 586 -38.37 26.17 -26.26
N SER A 587 -37.96 25.51 -27.36
CA SER A 587 -38.60 24.55 -28.28
C SER A 587 -37.55 23.95 -29.24
N THR A 588 -37.96 22.97 -30.08
CA THR A 588 -37.37 22.59 -31.40
C THR A 588 -35.94 22.03 -31.47
N SER A 589 -35.59 21.09 -32.37
CA SER A 589 -36.36 20.23 -33.30
C SER A 589 -35.45 19.18 -34.00
N ARG A 590 -36.01 18.03 -34.42
CA ARG A 590 -35.86 17.28 -35.72
C ARG A 590 -34.46 17.21 -36.44
N THR A 591 -34.04 16.15 -37.15
CA THR A 591 -34.72 15.00 -37.80
C THR A 591 -33.74 13.89 -38.27
N ASP A 592 -34.23 12.64 -38.36
CA ASP A 592 -34.04 11.62 -39.43
C ASP A 592 -32.66 11.32 -40.11
N ARG A 593 -32.14 10.05 -40.04
CA ARG A 593 -32.14 8.96 -41.09
C ARG A 593 -30.79 8.79 -41.86
N THR A 594 -30.40 7.69 -42.55
CA THR A 594 -30.89 6.28 -42.69
C THR A 594 -29.78 5.29 -43.10
N LYS A 595 -29.81 4.05 -42.55
CA LYS A 595 -29.65 2.68 -43.13
C LYS A 595 -28.68 2.32 -44.31
N VAL A 596 -28.40 1.00 -44.34
CA VAL A 596 -27.99 0.09 -45.47
C VAL A 596 -26.47 -0.08 -45.71
N GLN A 597 -25.88 -1.20 -46.19
CA GLN A 597 -25.97 -2.68 -45.97
C GLN A 597 -24.97 -3.37 -46.96
N LYS A 598 -24.56 -4.64 -46.72
CA LYS A 598 -23.93 -5.60 -47.68
C LYS A 598 -22.47 -5.33 -48.15
N SER A 599 -21.67 -6.29 -48.64
CA SER A 599 -21.58 -7.78 -48.50
C SER A 599 -20.40 -8.36 -49.34
N PHE A 600 -19.98 -9.62 -49.08
CA PHE A 600 -19.33 -10.59 -50.01
C PHE A 600 -17.81 -10.41 -50.35
N LYS A 601 -16.93 -11.40 -50.02
CA LYS A 601 -16.33 -12.52 -50.85
C LYS A 601 -14.96 -12.14 -51.49
N ASP A 602 -13.99 -13.01 -51.85
CA ASP A 602 -13.79 -14.49 -51.77
C ASP A 602 -12.29 -14.89 -52.05
N ILE A 603 -11.85 -16.09 -51.62
CA ILE A 603 -10.77 -17.01 -52.14
C ILE A 603 -9.24 -16.61 -52.20
N VAL A 604 -8.38 -17.64 -51.99
CA VAL A 604 -7.05 -17.98 -52.61
C VAL A 604 -5.80 -18.02 -51.68
N ALA A 605 -5.13 -19.18 -51.69
CA ALA A 605 -3.75 -19.51 -51.26
C ALA A 605 -3.05 -20.23 -52.47
N PRO A 606 -1.76 -20.70 -52.49
CA PRO A 606 -0.90 -21.14 -51.37
C PRO A 606 0.65 -20.92 -51.57
N ASP A 607 1.46 -21.76 -50.90
CA ASP A 607 2.84 -22.19 -51.23
C ASP A 607 4.05 -21.24 -51.06
N SER A 608 5.30 -21.72 -50.89
CA SER A 608 5.83 -22.91 -50.19
C SER A 608 7.38 -22.82 -50.05
N GLY A 609 7.95 -23.52 -49.05
CA GLY A 609 9.29 -24.13 -49.18
C GLY A 609 10.55 -23.43 -48.59
N PRO A 610 11.67 -24.18 -48.39
CA PRO A 610 12.69 -23.85 -47.37
C PRO A 610 14.18 -23.97 -47.85
N MET A 611 15.18 -23.72 -46.97
CA MET A 611 16.30 -24.67 -46.67
C MET A 611 17.53 -24.07 -45.89
N THR A 612 17.92 -24.75 -44.79
CA THR A 612 19.32 -25.12 -44.38
C THR A 612 20.42 -24.05 -44.09
N ARG A 613 21.59 -24.33 -43.46
CA ARG A 613 22.10 -25.27 -42.40
C ARG A 613 23.62 -24.96 -42.19
N LYS A 614 24.21 -25.40 -41.06
CA LYS A 614 25.66 -25.33 -40.62
C LYS A 614 26.03 -24.05 -39.83
N GLY A 615 26.87 -24.04 -38.78
CA GLY A 615 27.33 -25.13 -37.90
C GLY A 615 28.87 -25.37 -37.82
N ARG A 616 29.52 -24.96 -36.71
CA ARG A 616 30.68 -25.58 -36.01
C ARG A 616 31.09 -24.74 -34.77
N LYS A 617 31.29 -25.35 -33.58
CA LYS A 617 32.59 -25.65 -32.90
C LYS A 617 33.54 -24.44 -32.84
N GLY A 618 34.13 -23.96 -31.74
CA GLY A 618 34.53 -24.42 -30.39
C GLY A 618 35.43 -23.28 -29.82
N THR A 619 35.95 -23.21 -28.59
CA THR A 619 36.30 -24.24 -27.58
C THR A 619 36.45 -23.57 -26.19
N ARG A 620 36.46 -24.39 -25.12
CA ARG A 620 37.08 -24.20 -23.77
C ARG A 620 38.05 -23.01 -23.61
N ASN A 621 38.18 -22.33 -22.47
CA ASN A 621 37.93 -22.70 -21.06
C ASN A 621 37.66 -21.41 -20.23
N LEU A 622 37.48 -21.35 -18.90
CA LEU A 622 37.56 -22.34 -17.81
C LEU A 622 36.39 -22.11 -16.81
N ARG A 623 36.62 -21.96 -15.49
CA ARG A 623 35.62 -21.67 -14.43
C ARG A 623 36.24 -20.97 -13.22
N THR A 624 35.51 -20.05 -12.61
CA THR A 624 35.53 -19.80 -11.16
C THR A 624 34.10 -19.81 -10.63
N LEU A 625 33.88 -20.51 -9.51
CA LEU A 625 32.56 -20.70 -8.90
C LEU A 625 32.25 -19.60 -7.88
N ARG A 626 31.13 -18.90 -8.04
CA ARG A 626 30.35 -18.34 -6.91
C ARG A 626 28.87 -18.60 -7.13
N SER A 627 28.25 -19.26 -6.16
CA SER A 627 26.87 -19.74 -6.21
C SER A 627 25.90 -18.65 -5.74
N ASN A 628 25.13 -18.08 -6.67
CA ASN A 628 23.86 -17.42 -6.35
C ASN A 628 22.71 -18.34 -6.80
N ARG A 629 21.88 -18.79 -5.85
CA ARG A 629 20.64 -19.52 -6.17
C ARG A 629 19.52 -18.53 -6.46
N ASN A 630 19.19 -18.37 -7.74
CA ASN A 630 17.88 -17.88 -8.15
C ASN A 630 16.87 -19.02 -8.07
N ILE A 631 15.65 -18.72 -7.62
CA ILE A 631 14.46 -19.56 -7.87
C ILE A 631 13.53 -18.75 -8.78
N ARG A 632 13.61 -19.04 -10.08
CA ARG A 632 12.63 -18.71 -11.12
C ARG A 632 12.73 -19.80 -12.18
N ASP A 633 11.67 -20.60 -12.31
CA ASP A 633 11.19 -21.36 -13.48
C ASP A 633 10.11 -22.34 -12.99
N VAL A 634 9.33 -22.95 -13.93
CA VAL A 634 8.09 -23.77 -13.71
C VAL A 634 6.82 -22.89 -13.62
N VAL A 635 5.88 -22.83 -14.59
CA VAL A 635 5.68 -23.52 -15.90
C VAL A 635 4.98 -22.60 -16.91
N THR A 636 5.40 -22.59 -18.19
CA THR A 636 4.49 -22.31 -19.33
C THR A 636 4.04 -23.63 -19.97
N GLY A 637 2.77 -23.97 -19.83
CA GLY A 637 2.23 -25.27 -20.27
C GLY A 637 2.17 -25.41 -21.78
N ARG A 638 2.85 -26.41 -22.34
CA ARG A 638 2.83 -26.73 -23.77
C ARG A 638 1.95 -27.97 -23.98
N ALA A 639 0.76 -27.78 -24.55
CA ALA A 639 -0.12 -28.89 -24.89
C ALA A 639 0.42 -29.63 -26.12
N SER A 640 0.69 -30.94 -25.97
CA SER A 640 1.04 -31.85 -27.06
C SER A 640 -0.02 -32.95 -27.12
N VAL A 641 -0.86 -32.91 -28.16
CA VAL A 641 -1.84 -33.97 -28.42
C VAL A 641 -1.12 -35.16 -29.05
N VAL A 642 -1.18 -36.31 -28.38
CA VAL A 642 -0.69 -37.59 -28.90
C VAL A 642 -1.88 -38.42 -29.36
N VAL A 643 -1.93 -38.73 -30.65
CA VAL A 643 -2.84 -39.73 -31.22
C VAL A 643 -2.02 -40.99 -31.52
N PRO A 644 -2.41 -42.19 -31.04
CA PRO A 644 -1.67 -43.41 -31.31
C PRO A 644 -1.93 -43.89 -32.75
N ARG A 645 -0.88 -44.38 -33.42
CA ARG A 645 -1.01 -45.15 -34.67
C ARG A 645 -0.30 -46.49 -34.55
N SER A 646 -0.97 -47.51 -35.06
CA SER A 646 -0.60 -48.91 -35.02
C SER A 646 0.42 -49.30 -36.09
N SER A 647 1.48 -49.99 -35.65
CA SER A 647 2.09 -51.22 -36.23
C SER A 647 2.32 -51.40 -37.75
N LEU A 648 3.49 -52.01 -38.02
CA LEU A 648 3.84 -52.95 -39.12
C LEU A 648 4.40 -52.40 -40.46
N VAL A 649 5.74 -52.38 -40.52
CA VAL A 649 6.61 -53.29 -41.33
C VAL A 649 6.81 -53.10 -42.85
N ASP A 650 8.11 -53.03 -43.19
CA ASP A 650 8.89 -53.42 -44.38
C ASP A 650 8.66 -52.88 -45.81
N SER A 651 9.58 -52.00 -46.18
CA SER A 651 10.50 -52.06 -47.34
C SER A 651 10.11 -52.77 -48.65
N THR A 652 10.29 -52.05 -49.76
CA THR A 652 11.14 -52.52 -50.88
C THR A 652 11.65 -51.36 -51.76
N VAL A 653 12.85 -51.56 -52.32
CA VAL A 653 13.64 -50.72 -53.26
C VAL A 653 13.44 -51.41 -54.66
N PRO A 654 13.57 -50.80 -55.89
CA PRO A 654 14.77 -50.07 -56.32
C PRO A 654 14.71 -49.07 -57.53
N SER A 655 15.91 -48.58 -57.89
CA SER A 655 16.38 -48.01 -59.20
C SER A 655 15.79 -46.66 -59.68
N SER A 656 16.57 -45.60 -60.00
CA SER A 656 17.75 -45.43 -60.90
C SER A 656 17.36 -45.45 -62.39
N PRO A 657 18.03 -44.74 -63.35
CA PRO A 657 19.23 -43.87 -63.27
C PRO A 657 19.16 -42.51 -64.05
N TYR A 658 20.31 -41.81 -64.06
CA TYR A 658 20.94 -41.10 -65.21
C TYR A 658 20.84 -39.58 -65.49
N ASN A 659 22.05 -38.98 -65.53
CA ASN A 659 22.62 -38.06 -66.54
C ASN A 659 22.51 -36.52 -66.46
N LEU A 660 23.71 -35.90 -66.30
CA LEU A 660 24.35 -34.91 -67.20
C LEU A 660 23.46 -33.78 -67.79
N ARG A 661 23.73 -32.47 -67.60
CA ARG A 661 24.95 -31.79 -68.10
C ARG A 661 25.06 -30.30 -67.65
N LYS A 662 26.31 -29.86 -67.47
CA LYS A 662 26.93 -28.55 -67.78
C LYS A 662 26.14 -27.21 -67.77
N GLN A 663 26.70 -26.28 -67.00
CA GLN A 663 27.09 -24.90 -67.39
C GLN A 663 26.08 -24.02 -68.15
N ARG A 664 25.51 -23.02 -67.46
CA ARG A 664 26.18 -21.71 -67.32
C ARG A 664 25.74 -21.02 -66.03
#